data_AF-A0A9P1H9I8-F1
#
_entry.id   AF-A0A9P1H9I8-F1
#
_cell.length_a   1.000
_cell.length_b   1.000
_cell.length_c   1.000
_cell.angle_alpha   90.00
_cell.angle_beta   90.00
_cell.angle_gamma   90.00
#
_symmetry.space_group_name_H-M   'P 1'
#
loop_
_entity.id
_entity.type
_entity.pdbx_description
1 polymer ?
#
loop_
_entity_poly.entity_id
_entity_poly.type
_entity_poly.pdbx_seq_one_letter_code
_entity_poly.pdbx_strand_id
1 'polypeptide(L)'
;MQRPIPTTPFSFSPFDRFHNEILPRFHPPRRDGAGRASIFIGTPVSTVPILSAVRFARVIPVVVGGPQDTFVPNVVAASPGDIIQFQFSSGNHTVTQSTAEAPCQPLQAALPGAVHSGHIPFVEGQQTVGVFNMFVTNTNTMFLYCATGPHCRNGQVMVVNPLTTDQVVAMNKVAAGTAASTDGTTVQGGVVGEIPLASAAFIIPTNTGGPLVAVPPRRSRRALCGALCSAIIHPWGERYDDSVDWNGWPGATDPVWVHKHPFDDHPRFSPLRSDTKTDVCVVGAGIAGISLAYELVSRGRDVVLLEAREVLSGETGRTSGHLSNALDDHYTALRAKHGAEGAQAAADSHTWALHRVGDIAKELGIACEYRHVDAYEISQYPRGDERRDRDMLDLRREAEVARKLGLSVSFRDDLAVRGWNSGPDQRGGTAFANQAAFHPTLYLTGILQWLQSQPNFQCFTNTRVMSVQETSSGLLGTGEKSVKVETADGFSVECAYAAETTLIPLQKLSVVGEMAYLRTYALAIRVPKGSVEDCFIYDSAEPYKYVRLTECDDRDDYLIIGGCDHRVGQDTPEGRYAELEDWVRERFTKAGSVDYRWSGQINEPVDYVGFIGKNQGCERVYVATGDSGNGLTHGVIAGKLIADSIDGKTNEWTRLYDPKRLVSIAKSAPTVVQNVLAINKEYKRFLQSDIADIEDLAPGCGGVLNPTFEKPVAVYKDEAGNVTKMSALCPHMKGVVCWNPGEKTFDCPVHGSRFSNEGECLTGPAKAGLQSVE
;
A
#
# COMPACT_ATOMS: atom_id res chain seq x y z
N MET A 1 -67.84 20.36 2.34
CA MET A 1 -67.43 21.41 3.30
C MET A 1 -65.94 21.66 3.04
N GLN A 2 -65.63 22.70 2.28
CA GLN A 2 -65.17 24.02 2.75
C GLN A 2 -63.66 24.08 3.03
N ARG A 3 -62.98 24.67 2.04
CA ARG A 3 -61.65 25.30 2.00
C ARG A 3 -61.57 26.51 2.97
N PRO A 4 -60.40 27.15 3.28
CA PRO A 4 -59.47 27.64 2.23
C PRO A 4 -57.95 27.74 2.49
N ILE A 5 -57.30 28.15 1.41
CA ILE A 5 -55.90 28.53 1.17
C ILE A 5 -55.77 30.07 1.35
N PRO A 6 -54.56 30.65 1.50
CA PRO A 6 -53.96 31.42 0.39
C PRO A 6 -52.44 31.11 0.23
N THR A 7 -51.79 31.00 -0.95
CA THR A 7 -51.68 31.82 -2.20
C THR A 7 -50.98 33.18 -2.05
N THR A 8 -49.66 33.19 -2.36
CA THR A 8 -48.96 33.95 -3.46
C THR A 8 -49.30 35.44 -3.75
N PRO A 9 -48.58 36.15 -4.66
CA PRO A 9 -47.14 36.24 -4.96
C PRO A 9 -46.65 37.72 -5.01
N PHE A 10 -45.42 38.01 -5.46
CA PHE A 10 -45.13 39.22 -6.27
C PHE A 10 -43.95 39.02 -7.24
N SER A 11 -43.96 39.73 -8.37
CA SER A 11 -43.11 39.44 -9.55
C SER A 11 -42.93 40.66 -10.48
N PHE A 12 -41.79 40.71 -11.19
CA PHE A 12 -41.46 41.51 -12.40
C PHE A 12 -41.30 43.06 -12.32
N SER A 13 -40.09 43.54 -12.70
CA SER A 13 -39.69 44.41 -13.85
C SER A 13 -40.77 45.25 -14.62
N PRO A 14 -40.45 46.24 -15.52
CA PRO A 14 -39.15 46.68 -16.12
C PRO A 14 -39.00 48.23 -16.38
N PHE A 15 -38.07 48.64 -17.27
CA PHE A 15 -37.87 49.96 -17.97
C PHE A 15 -37.24 51.15 -17.17
N ASP A 16 -36.46 52.10 -17.74
CA ASP A 16 -35.63 52.21 -18.98
C ASP A 16 -34.86 53.58 -19.01
N ARG A 17 -33.91 53.75 -19.95
CA ARG A 17 -33.46 55.03 -20.59
C ARG A 17 -32.58 56.12 -19.89
N PHE A 18 -31.37 56.24 -20.46
CA PHE A 18 -30.86 57.37 -21.31
C PHE A 18 -29.64 58.24 -20.88
N HIS A 19 -28.58 58.06 -21.70
CA HIS A 19 -27.68 59.06 -22.34
C HIS A 19 -26.51 59.77 -21.63
N ASN A 20 -25.34 59.64 -22.30
CA ASN A 20 -24.26 60.63 -22.54
C ASN A 20 -23.44 61.14 -21.34
N GLU A 21 -22.10 61.32 -21.38
CA GLU A 21 -21.04 61.30 -22.42
C GLU A 21 -19.68 60.96 -21.72
N ILE A 22 -18.48 60.78 -22.30
CA ILE A 22 -17.89 61.09 -23.63
C ILE A 22 -16.74 60.07 -23.98
N LEU A 23 -15.97 60.26 -25.04
CA LEU A 23 -14.75 59.50 -25.43
C LEU A 23 -13.58 60.48 -25.77
N PRO A 24 -12.28 60.08 -25.69
CA PRO A 24 -11.58 59.37 -26.79
C PRO A 24 -10.55 58.30 -26.30
N ARG A 25 -10.57 57.04 -26.79
CA ARG A 25 -10.00 56.55 -28.07
C ARG A 25 -8.56 57.00 -28.40
N PHE A 26 -7.64 56.03 -28.42
CA PHE A 26 -6.46 56.04 -29.30
C PHE A 26 -6.25 54.66 -29.93
N HIS A 27 -5.87 54.65 -31.22
CA HIS A 27 -5.52 53.46 -31.99
C HIS A 27 -4.32 53.77 -32.91
N PRO A 28 -3.62 52.76 -33.45
CA PRO A 28 -2.18 52.84 -33.70
C PRO A 28 -1.79 53.21 -35.16
N PRO A 29 -0.51 53.52 -35.41
CA PRO A 29 0.06 53.52 -36.76
C PRO A 29 0.56 52.12 -37.18
N ARG A 30 0.56 51.87 -38.49
CA ARG A 30 1.15 50.71 -39.20
C ARG A 30 2.19 51.23 -40.22
N ARG A 31 2.93 50.28 -40.82
CA ARG A 31 3.90 50.39 -41.94
C ARG A 31 5.35 50.66 -41.52
N ASP A 32 6.37 50.12 -42.18
CA ASP A 32 6.52 49.01 -43.16
C ASP A 32 8.01 48.60 -43.15
N GLY A 33 8.40 47.45 -43.73
CA GLY A 33 9.75 47.32 -44.31
C GLY A 33 10.68 46.21 -43.80
N ALA A 34 10.98 45.30 -44.72
CA ALA A 34 12.01 44.27 -44.75
C ALA A 34 13.33 44.46 -43.94
N GLY A 35 13.69 43.40 -43.20
CA GLY A 35 14.93 42.64 -43.42
C GLY A 35 16.28 43.23 -42.98
N ARG A 36 16.87 42.63 -41.93
CA ARG A 36 18.28 42.18 -41.91
C ARG A 36 18.58 41.29 -40.70
N ALA A 37 19.39 40.26 -40.91
CA ALA A 37 20.00 39.53 -39.80
C ALA A 37 21.05 40.42 -39.10
N SER A 38 21.11 40.36 -37.77
CA SER A 38 22.21 40.96 -36.99
C SER A 38 22.38 40.20 -35.67
N ILE A 39 23.62 39.80 -35.42
CA ILE A 39 24.06 39.02 -34.28
C ILE A 39 24.02 39.90 -33.03
N PHE A 40 23.33 39.47 -31.97
CA PHE A 40 23.46 40.08 -30.65
C PHE A 40 24.36 39.23 -29.75
N ILE A 41 25.44 39.86 -29.30
CA ILE A 41 26.41 39.29 -28.35
C ILE A 41 25.75 39.28 -26.97
N GLY A 42 25.66 38.10 -26.35
CA GLY A 42 25.03 37.95 -25.04
C GLY A 42 25.86 38.60 -23.93
N THR A 43 25.24 39.50 -23.17
CA THR A 43 25.74 39.91 -21.85
C THR A 43 25.50 38.80 -20.83
N PRO A 44 26.44 38.50 -19.91
CA PRO A 44 26.27 37.42 -18.95
C PRO A 44 25.17 37.74 -17.95
N VAL A 45 24.23 36.79 -17.79
CA VAL A 45 23.23 36.83 -16.72
C VAL A 45 23.96 36.66 -15.39
N SER A 46 23.77 37.62 -14.47
CA SER A 46 24.30 37.52 -13.12
C SER A 46 23.60 36.40 -12.37
N THR A 47 24.34 35.38 -11.95
CA THR A 47 23.83 34.27 -11.15
C THR A 47 23.48 34.77 -9.75
N VAL A 48 22.19 34.94 -9.47
CA VAL A 48 21.69 35.14 -8.11
C VAL A 48 22.03 33.87 -7.29
N PRO A 49 22.69 33.98 -6.13
CA PRO A 49 23.01 32.80 -5.33
C PRO A 49 21.72 32.18 -4.78
N ILE A 50 21.53 30.89 -5.05
CA ILE A 50 20.49 30.08 -4.43
C ILE A 50 20.73 30.11 -2.92
N LEU A 51 19.76 30.62 -2.14
CA LEU A 51 19.78 30.41 -0.69
C LEU A 51 19.59 28.91 -0.43
N SER A 52 20.66 28.22 -0.05
CA SER A 52 20.59 26.85 0.44
C SER A 52 19.57 26.75 1.57
N ALA A 53 18.60 25.85 1.43
CA ALA A 53 17.66 25.54 2.50
C ALA A 53 18.43 25.10 3.76
N VAL A 54 18.13 25.72 4.90
CA VAL A 54 18.73 25.34 6.19
C VAL A 54 18.15 24.00 6.61
N ARG A 55 18.88 22.92 6.29
CA ARG A 55 18.56 21.57 6.75
C ARG A 55 18.89 21.44 8.24
N PHE A 56 17.91 21.09 9.05
CA PHE A 56 18.14 20.70 10.44
C PHE A 56 18.92 19.38 10.49
N ALA A 57 19.92 19.31 11.37
CA ALA A 57 20.72 18.13 11.63
C ALA A 57 19.85 16.94 12.07
N ARG A 58 19.87 15.82 11.33
CA ARG A 58 19.11 14.62 11.70
C ARG A 58 20.00 13.63 12.46
N VAL A 59 19.43 12.94 13.46
CA VAL A 59 20.09 11.78 14.09
C VAL A 59 19.65 10.51 13.35
N ILE A 60 20.61 9.66 12.98
CA ILE A 60 20.41 8.41 12.27
C ILE A 60 20.81 7.28 13.21
N PRO A 61 19.86 6.54 13.81
CA PRO A 61 20.21 5.38 14.62
C PRO A 61 20.74 4.25 13.73
N VAL A 62 21.83 3.63 14.15
CA VAL A 62 22.35 2.37 13.61
C VAL A 62 22.55 1.42 14.77
N VAL A 63 21.77 0.35 14.82
CA VAL A 63 21.92 -0.70 15.84
C VAL A 63 23.17 -1.51 15.52
N VAL A 64 24.03 -1.71 16.52
CA VAL A 64 25.25 -2.51 16.43
C VAL A 64 25.09 -3.77 17.27
N GLY A 65 25.28 -4.94 16.64
CA GLY A 65 25.12 -6.25 17.26
C GLY A 65 23.78 -6.90 16.90
N GLY A 66 23.03 -7.30 17.93
CA GLY A 66 21.80 -8.08 17.82
C GLY A 66 22.05 -9.57 17.56
N PRO A 67 21.01 -10.40 17.40
CA PRO A 67 21.12 -11.87 17.29
C PRO A 67 21.91 -12.42 16.10
N GLN A 68 22.41 -11.54 15.21
CA GLN A 68 23.18 -11.89 14.02
C GLN A 68 24.52 -11.14 13.94
N ASP A 69 24.90 -10.38 14.98
CA ASP A 69 26.10 -9.53 15.00
C ASP A 69 26.21 -8.63 13.75
N THR A 70 25.25 -7.73 13.53
CA THR A 70 25.18 -6.90 12.31
C THR A 70 25.23 -5.39 12.59
N PHE A 71 25.23 -4.58 11.53
CA PHE A 71 24.83 -3.17 11.58
C PHE A 71 23.42 -3.08 11.00
N VAL A 72 22.49 -2.41 11.69
CA VAL A 72 21.09 -2.26 11.22
C VAL A 72 20.68 -0.79 11.29
N PRO A 73 20.50 -0.10 10.15
CA PRO A 73 20.79 -0.56 8.79
C PRO A 73 22.30 -0.65 8.49
N ASN A 74 22.69 -1.54 7.59
CA ASN A 74 24.07 -1.65 7.07
C ASN A 74 24.35 -0.74 5.85
N VAL A 75 23.38 0.09 5.46
CA VAL A 75 23.56 1.15 4.46
C VAL A 75 22.90 2.42 4.97
N VAL A 76 23.66 3.53 4.97
CA VAL A 76 23.18 4.82 5.46
C VAL A 76 23.51 5.92 4.46
N ALA A 77 22.52 6.63 3.95
CA ALA A 77 22.72 7.90 3.25
C ALA A 77 22.57 9.06 4.27
N ALA A 78 23.61 9.88 4.43
CA ALA A 78 23.68 10.97 5.39
C ALA A 78 24.37 12.21 4.78
N SER A 79 23.94 13.41 5.17
CA SER A 79 24.46 14.66 4.61
C SER A 79 25.24 15.47 5.67
N PRO A 80 26.06 16.45 5.27
CA PRO A 80 26.82 17.27 6.21
C PRO A 80 25.90 17.91 7.26
N GLY A 81 26.25 17.76 8.53
CA GLY A 81 25.43 18.17 9.67
C GLY A 81 24.58 17.06 10.30
N ASP A 82 24.35 15.93 9.62
CA ASP A 82 23.70 14.77 10.25
C ASP A 82 24.63 14.10 11.28
N ILE A 83 24.03 13.38 12.24
CA ILE A 83 24.75 12.54 13.21
C ILE A 83 24.34 11.09 12.98
N ILE A 84 25.30 10.21 12.72
CA ILE A 84 25.06 8.76 12.74
C ILE A 84 25.34 8.27 14.17
N GLN A 85 24.29 7.88 14.87
CA GLN A 85 24.34 7.39 16.24
C GLN A 85 24.29 5.87 16.23
N PHE A 86 25.46 5.28 16.46
CA PHE A 86 25.60 3.85 16.65
C PHE A 86 25.15 3.47 18.06
N GLN A 87 24.24 2.51 18.19
CA GLN A 87 23.65 2.07 19.46
C GLN A 87 23.94 0.59 19.69
N PHE A 88 24.67 0.27 20.76
CA PHE A 88 25.24 -1.07 20.97
C PHE A 88 24.24 -1.94 21.74
N SER A 89 23.84 -3.06 21.15
CA SER A 89 22.60 -3.79 21.52
C SER A 89 22.77 -5.18 22.11
N SER A 90 24.00 -5.71 22.04
CA SER A 90 24.39 -7.00 22.60
C SER A 90 25.90 -7.07 22.72
N GLY A 91 26.42 -8.00 23.51
CA GLY A 91 27.82 -8.42 23.46
C GLY A 91 28.82 -7.27 23.59
N ASN A 92 29.80 -7.24 22.69
CA ASN A 92 30.80 -6.18 22.60
C ASN A 92 31.15 -6.00 21.13
N HIS A 93 31.11 -4.76 20.63
CA HIS A 93 31.35 -4.46 19.21
C HIS A 93 32.16 -3.17 19.06
N THR A 94 32.62 -2.92 17.83
CA THR A 94 33.24 -1.66 17.42
C THR A 94 32.61 -1.14 16.12
N VAL A 95 32.79 0.16 15.86
CA VAL A 95 32.57 0.82 14.58
C VAL A 95 33.94 1.29 14.12
N THR A 96 34.55 0.60 13.16
CA THR A 96 35.91 0.89 12.69
C THR A 96 35.92 1.08 11.18
N GLN A 97 36.59 2.12 10.69
CA GLN A 97 36.65 2.42 9.26
C GLN A 97 37.74 1.61 8.55
N SER A 98 37.44 1.14 7.35
CA SER A 98 38.35 0.46 6.42
C SER A 98 38.32 1.11 5.03
N THR A 99 39.00 0.52 4.05
CA THR A 99 38.66 0.71 2.63
C THR A 99 37.65 -0.36 2.17
N ALA A 100 37.22 -0.30 0.91
CA ALA A 100 36.37 -1.32 0.29
C ALA A 100 37.14 -2.60 -0.07
N GLU A 101 38.43 -2.44 -0.40
CA GLU A 101 39.34 -3.49 -0.87
C GLU A 101 40.02 -4.24 0.29
N ALA A 102 40.14 -3.59 1.45
CA ALA A 102 40.70 -4.16 2.68
C ALA A 102 39.72 -3.99 3.87
N PRO A 103 38.51 -4.55 3.81
CA PRO A 103 37.64 -4.64 4.98
C PRO A 103 38.30 -5.46 6.09
N CYS A 104 37.78 -5.32 7.31
CA CYS A 104 38.33 -5.97 8.51
C CYS A 104 39.74 -5.49 8.91
N GLN A 105 40.31 -4.46 8.25
CA GLN A 105 41.57 -3.81 8.60
C GLN A 105 41.35 -2.30 8.86
N PRO A 106 41.96 -1.72 9.91
CA PRO A 106 41.69 -0.35 10.31
C PRO A 106 42.40 0.64 9.39
N LEU A 107 41.65 1.62 8.88
CA LEU A 107 42.18 2.66 8.01
C LEU A 107 43.11 3.64 8.76
N GLN A 108 43.13 3.63 10.10
CA GLN A 108 43.87 4.58 10.95
C GLN A 108 45.38 4.67 10.65
N ALA A 109 46.00 3.59 10.15
CA ALA A 109 47.41 3.59 9.75
C ALA A 109 47.68 4.43 8.49
N ALA A 110 46.71 4.53 7.57
CA ALA A 110 46.82 5.31 6.33
C ALA A 110 46.12 6.68 6.42
N LEU A 111 45.11 6.80 7.31
CA LEU A 111 44.37 8.02 7.58
C LEU A 111 44.25 8.20 9.10
N PRO A 112 45.14 8.97 9.76
CA PRO A 112 45.13 9.23 11.21
C PRO A 112 43.92 10.02 11.74
N GLY A 113 42.84 10.15 10.95
CA GLY A 113 41.54 10.68 11.33
C GLY A 113 40.39 9.69 11.12
N ALA A 114 40.68 8.45 10.72
CA ALA A 114 39.68 7.44 10.40
C ALA A 114 38.90 7.00 11.65
N VAL A 115 37.61 6.70 11.44
CA VAL A 115 36.67 6.39 12.52
C VAL A 115 37.04 5.09 13.22
N HIS A 116 37.03 5.14 14.56
CA HIS A 116 37.08 3.97 15.41
C HIS A 116 36.37 4.30 16.74
N SER A 117 35.33 3.54 17.11
CA SER A 117 34.58 3.80 18.35
C SER A 117 35.25 3.29 19.62
N GLY A 118 36.25 2.41 19.51
CA GLY A 118 36.61 1.50 20.59
C GLY A 118 35.54 0.42 20.80
N HIS A 119 35.86 -0.51 21.70
CA HIS A 119 34.94 -1.58 22.13
C HIS A 119 33.88 -1.04 23.10
N ILE A 120 32.62 -1.08 22.69
CA ILE A 120 31.47 -0.64 23.49
C ILE A 120 30.61 -1.89 23.81
N PRO A 121 30.61 -2.37 25.07
CA PRO A 121 29.84 -3.52 25.48
C PRO A 121 28.39 -3.17 25.81
N PHE A 122 27.50 -4.15 25.69
CA PHE A 122 26.14 -4.09 26.18
C PHE A 122 25.75 -5.41 26.88
N VAL A 123 25.22 -5.30 28.11
CA VAL A 123 24.86 -6.44 28.96
C VAL A 123 23.36 -6.38 29.29
N GLU A 124 22.69 -7.53 29.19
CA GLU A 124 21.26 -7.68 29.52
C GLU A 124 20.96 -7.15 30.95
N GLY A 125 19.93 -6.31 31.06
CA GLY A 125 19.51 -5.69 32.33
C GLY A 125 20.02 -4.26 32.57
N GLN A 126 20.98 -3.75 31.77
CA GLN A 126 21.42 -2.35 31.86
C GLN A 126 20.31 -1.37 31.44
N GLN A 127 20.22 -0.23 32.14
CA GLN A 127 19.17 0.78 31.93
C GLN A 127 19.58 1.88 30.92
N THR A 128 20.86 1.88 30.52
CA THR A 128 21.41 2.75 29.49
C THR A 128 22.05 1.91 28.39
N VAL A 129 22.11 2.49 27.20
CA VAL A 129 22.70 1.92 26.00
C VAL A 129 23.92 2.75 25.64
N GLY A 130 25.08 2.09 25.53
CA GLY A 130 26.29 2.72 25.01
C GLY A 130 26.07 3.15 23.56
N VAL A 131 26.49 4.38 23.24
CA VAL A 131 26.39 4.94 21.88
C VAL A 131 27.71 5.52 21.39
N PHE A 132 27.89 5.54 20.08
CA PHE A 132 28.95 6.30 19.42
C PHE A 132 28.33 7.25 18.38
N ASN A 133 28.55 8.55 18.55
CA ASN A 133 27.96 9.59 17.71
C ASN A 133 28.99 10.08 16.70
N MET A 134 28.83 9.67 15.43
CA MET A 134 29.68 10.07 14.32
C MET A 134 29.06 11.28 13.60
N PHE A 135 29.77 12.42 13.60
CA PHE A 135 29.32 13.65 12.95
C PHE A 135 29.67 13.63 11.46
N VAL A 136 28.66 13.78 10.60
CA VAL A 136 28.84 13.75 9.14
C VAL A 136 29.28 15.13 8.66
N THR A 137 30.48 15.22 8.08
CA THR A 137 31.09 16.48 7.63
C THR A 137 31.11 16.67 6.11
N ASN A 138 30.91 15.58 5.36
CA ASN A 138 30.90 15.53 3.89
C ASN A 138 30.03 14.33 3.43
N THR A 139 29.80 14.20 2.13
CA THR A 139 29.03 13.09 1.53
C THR A 139 29.90 11.95 0.98
N ASN A 140 31.17 11.85 1.39
CA ASN A 140 32.06 10.81 0.87
C ASN A 140 31.64 9.44 1.38
N THR A 141 31.85 8.41 0.56
CA THR A 141 31.60 7.03 0.94
C THR A 141 32.54 6.58 2.06
N MET A 142 32.00 5.95 3.10
CA MET A 142 32.78 5.38 4.20
C MET A 142 32.42 3.91 4.41
N PHE A 143 33.43 3.05 4.47
CA PHE A 143 33.31 1.62 4.72
C PHE A 143 33.62 1.37 6.19
N LEU A 144 32.68 0.77 6.93
CA LEU A 144 32.80 0.52 8.37
C LEU A 144 32.60 -0.96 8.68
N TYR A 145 33.30 -1.48 9.69
CA TYR A 145 33.21 -2.86 10.15
C TYR A 145 33.30 -2.96 11.67
N CYS A 146 32.87 -4.09 12.24
CA CYS A 146 33.15 -4.44 13.63
C CYS A 146 34.40 -5.31 13.74
N ALA A 147 35.38 -4.83 14.49
CA ALA A 147 36.67 -5.50 14.70
C ALA A 147 36.61 -6.66 15.71
N THR A 148 35.54 -6.79 16.49
CA THR A 148 35.45 -7.82 17.53
C THR A 148 35.39 -9.22 16.90
N GLY A 149 36.35 -10.08 17.27
CA GLY A 149 36.37 -11.49 16.91
C GLY A 149 36.16 -11.76 15.40
N PRO A 150 35.26 -12.67 15.02
CA PRO A 150 34.99 -12.97 13.62
C PRO A 150 33.99 -11.99 12.95
N HIS A 151 33.41 -11.02 13.67
CA HIS A 151 32.16 -10.37 13.26
C HIS A 151 32.22 -9.73 11.87
N CYS A 152 33.28 -8.98 11.54
CA CYS A 152 33.47 -8.40 10.20
C CYS A 152 33.35 -9.45 9.08
N ARG A 153 33.98 -10.61 9.25
CA ARG A 153 34.01 -11.71 8.27
C ARG A 153 32.68 -12.45 8.18
N ASN A 154 31.93 -12.44 9.28
CA ASN A 154 30.56 -12.96 9.33
C ASN A 154 29.55 -11.97 8.74
N GLY A 155 29.99 -10.78 8.30
CA GLY A 155 29.15 -9.78 7.64
C GLY A 155 28.80 -8.56 8.48
N GLN A 156 29.42 -8.35 9.65
CA GLN A 156 29.29 -7.09 10.41
C GLN A 156 30.09 -5.96 9.74
N VAL A 157 29.58 -5.54 8.58
CA VAL A 157 30.09 -4.45 7.74
C VAL A 157 28.95 -3.54 7.29
N MET A 158 29.25 -2.28 7.01
CA MET A 158 28.28 -1.31 6.49
C MET A 158 28.93 -0.23 5.64
N VAL A 159 28.11 0.47 4.84
CA VAL A 159 28.55 1.58 4.00
C VAL A 159 27.72 2.83 4.27
N VAL A 160 28.39 3.93 4.59
CA VAL A 160 27.81 5.28 4.64
C VAL A 160 28.04 5.96 3.31
N ASN A 161 27.03 6.66 2.78
CA ASN A 161 27.04 7.36 1.50
C ASN A 161 27.60 6.53 0.33
N PRO A 162 27.02 5.35 0.05
CA PRO A 162 27.43 4.57 -1.11
C PRO A 162 27.20 5.33 -2.42
N LEU A 163 28.14 5.16 -3.35
CA LEU A 163 27.99 5.54 -4.76
C LEU A 163 27.05 4.57 -5.49
N THR A 164 27.03 3.30 -5.09
CA THR A 164 26.09 2.28 -5.59
C THR A 164 25.63 1.36 -4.46
N THR A 165 24.39 0.86 -4.53
CA THR A 165 23.78 -0.02 -3.53
C THR A 165 24.60 -1.28 -3.23
N ASP A 166 25.35 -1.74 -4.23
CA ASP A 166 26.05 -3.02 -4.19
C ASP A 166 27.38 -2.94 -3.42
N GLN A 167 27.83 -1.73 -3.04
CA GLN A 167 29.09 -1.54 -2.32
C GLN A 167 29.14 -2.26 -0.96
N VAL A 168 28.02 -2.39 -0.25
CA VAL A 168 27.97 -3.17 1.01
C VAL A 168 28.07 -4.68 0.72
N VAL A 169 27.50 -5.15 -0.39
CA VAL A 169 27.55 -6.55 -0.81
C VAL A 169 28.97 -6.92 -1.25
N ALA A 170 29.62 -6.03 -2.02
CA ALA A 170 31.02 -6.17 -2.41
C ALA A 170 31.95 -6.17 -1.19
N MET A 171 31.77 -5.23 -0.24
CA MET A 171 32.53 -5.18 1.00
C MET A 171 32.37 -6.46 1.83
N ASN A 172 31.14 -6.97 1.98
CA ASN A 172 30.85 -8.20 2.72
C ASN A 172 31.52 -9.43 2.07
N LYS A 173 31.45 -9.54 0.73
CA LYS A 173 32.14 -10.59 -0.03
C LYS A 173 33.65 -10.60 0.18
N VAL A 174 34.29 -9.42 0.23
CA VAL A 174 35.74 -9.33 0.51
C VAL A 174 36.02 -9.63 1.99
N ALA A 175 35.19 -9.13 2.91
CA ALA A 175 35.33 -9.35 4.36
C ALA A 175 35.34 -10.84 4.73
N ALA A 176 34.43 -11.63 4.15
CA ALA A 176 34.35 -13.08 4.33
C ALA A 176 35.63 -13.84 3.92
N GLY A 177 36.45 -13.26 3.03
CA GLY A 177 37.73 -13.82 2.60
C GLY A 177 38.95 -13.45 3.45
N THR A 178 38.79 -12.62 4.49
CA THR A 178 39.92 -12.10 5.29
C THR A 178 40.37 -13.06 6.41
N ALA A 179 41.67 -13.03 6.75
CA ALA A 179 42.23 -13.93 7.76
C ALA A 179 41.99 -13.47 9.22
N ALA A 180 41.73 -12.18 9.46
CA ALA A 180 41.57 -11.58 10.79
C ALA A 180 40.71 -10.31 10.72
N SER A 181 39.90 -10.07 11.76
CA SER A 181 39.42 -8.73 12.09
C SER A 181 40.48 -8.05 12.94
N THR A 182 41.12 -7.01 12.42
CA THR A 182 42.10 -6.21 13.15
C THR A 182 41.41 -5.02 13.80
N ASP A 183 41.74 -4.70 15.06
CA ASP A 183 41.14 -3.59 15.79
C ASP A 183 41.84 -2.25 15.52
N GLY A 184 41.12 -1.15 15.76
CA GLY A 184 41.68 0.20 15.73
C GLY A 184 42.63 0.47 16.90
N THR A 185 43.33 1.59 16.87
CA THR A 185 44.33 1.96 17.89
C THR A 185 43.85 3.06 18.84
N THR A 186 43.00 3.98 18.38
CA THR A 186 42.56 5.14 19.18
C THR A 186 41.12 5.51 18.85
N VAL A 187 40.31 5.79 19.88
CA VAL A 187 38.91 6.21 19.68
C VAL A 187 38.88 7.56 18.98
N GLN A 188 38.27 7.62 17.80
CA GLN A 188 38.34 8.79 16.92
C GLN A 188 37.17 8.83 15.91
N GLY A 189 36.88 10.01 15.37
CA GLY A 189 35.85 10.21 14.34
C GLY A 189 34.42 10.36 14.88
N GLY A 190 34.24 10.32 16.20
CA GLY A 190 32.95 10.51 16.86
C GLY A 190 33.09 10.58 18.38
N VAL A 191 31.97 10.67 19.09
CA VAL A 191 31.91 10.79 20.56
C VAL A 191 31.16 9.62 21.16
N VAL A 192 31.84 8.86 22.03
CA VAL A 192 31.22 7.83 22.87
C VAL A 192 30.35 8.48 23.94
N GLY A 193 29.17 7.92 24.22
CA GLY A 193 28.27 8.37 25.27
C GLY A 193 27.26 7.28 25.63
N GLU A 194 26.18 7.67 26.32
CA GLU A 194 25.08 6.77 26.67
C GLU A 194 23.73 7.45 26.40
N ILE A 195 22.71 6.63 26.09
CA ILE A 195 21.29 7.04 26.06
C ILE A 195 20.47 6.14 27.00
N PRO A 196 19.31 6.58 27.51
CA PRO A 196 18.37 5.68 28.19
C PRO A 196 17.96 4.52 27.28
N LEU A 197 17.83 3.30 27.81
CA LEU A 197 17.38 2.13 27.03
C LEU A 197 16.00 2.36 26.37
N ALA A 198 15.11 3.11 27.02
CA ALA A 198 13.81 3.50 26.46
C ALA A 198 13.88 4.41 25.22
N SER A 199 15.05 4.99 24.92
CA SER A 199 15.33 5.81 23.73
C SER A 199 16.10 5.05 22.65
N ALA A 200 16.38 3.75 22.84
CA ALA A 200 17.11 2.94 21.89
C ALA A 200 16.22 2.43 20.75
N ALA A 201 16.80 2.24 19.57
CA ALA A 201 16.15 1.75 18.36
C ALA A 201 16.04 0.21 18.31
N PHE A 202 16.14 -0.46 19.45
CA PHE A 202 16.06 -1.93 19.59
C PHE A 202 15.41 -2.32 20.93
N ILE A 203 14.91 -3.56 21.01
CA ILE A 203 14.27 -4.12 22.19
C ILE A 203 15.09 -5.34 22.65
N ILE A 204 15.39 -5.44 23.95
CA ILE A 204 16.04 -6.62 24.53
C ILE A 204 15.02 -7.77 24.59
N PRO A 205 15.33 -8.98 24.09
CA PRO A 205 14.45 -10.14 24.25
C PRO A 205 14.30 -10.51 25.73
N THR A 206 13.09 -10.47 26.27
CA THR A 206 12.82 -10.96 27.62
C THR A 206 12.83 -12.48 27.64
N ASN A 207 13.87 -13.08 28.23
CA ASN A 207 14.03 -14.53 28.39
C ASN A 207 12.88 -15.16 29.22
N THR A 208 11.82 -15.60 28.54
CA THR A 208 10.80 -16.51 29.09
C THR A 208 10.94 -17.86 28.40
N GLY A 209 11.81 -18.71 28.95
CA GLY A 209 12.16 -20.00 28.35
C GLY A 209 11.00 -21.01 28.40
N GLY A 210 10.43 -21.31 27.23
CA GLY A 210 9.68 -22.54 26.97
C GLY A 210 10.51 -23.48 26.09
N PRO A 211 10.44 -24.82 26.27
CA PRO A 211 11.26 -25.75 25.51
C PRO A 211 10.83 -25.80 24.03
N LEU A 212 11.80 -25.63 23.13
CA LEU A 212 11.59 -25.74 21.69
C LEU A 212 11.28 -27.20 21.30
N VAL A 213 10.11 -27.43 20.71
CA VAL A 213 9.74 -28.73 20.14
C VAL A 213 10.49 -28.92 18.82
N ALA A 214 11.25 -30.03 18.71
CA ALA A 214 12.06 -30.31 17.52
C ALA A 214 11.19 -30.74 16.33
N VAL A 215 11.27 -29.97 15.23
CA VAL A 215 10.72 -30.37 13.92
C VAL A 215 11.77 -31.25 13.20
N PRO A 216 11.42 -32.47 12.76
CA PRO A 216 12.38 -33.35 12.09
C PRO A 216 12.70 -32.90 10.66
N PRO A 217 13.93 -33.14 10.16
CA PRO A 217 14.35 -32.66 8.85
C PRO A 217 13.68 -33.45 7.70
N ARG A 218 12.91 -32.76 6.85
CA ARG A 218 12.48 -33.32 5.56
C ARG A 218 13.67 -33.39 4.61
N ARG A 219 13.93 -34.58 4.05
CA ARG A 219 14.98 -34.81 3.05
C ARG A 219 14.74 -33.98 1.80
N SER A 220 15.79 -33.32 1.31
CA SER A 220 15.75 -32.61 0.03
C SER A 220 15.54 -33.59 -1.12
N ARG A 221 14.53 -33.31 -1.96
CA ARG A 221 14.49 -33.80 -3.34
C ARG A 221 14.85 -32.63 -4.24
N ARG A 222 15.90 -32.79 -5.05
CA ARG A 222 16.04 -31.98 -6.27
C ARG A 222 14.87 -32.37 -7.17
N ALA A 223 13.97 -31.42 -7.45
CA ALA A 223 12.97 -31.55 -8.50
C ALA A 223 13.45 -30.73 -9.70
N LEU A 224 13.34 -31.29 -10.90
CA LEU A 224 13.63 -30.55 -12.13
C LEU A 224 12.51 -29.53 -12.34
N CYS A 225 12.86 -28.24 -12.32
CA CYS A 225 12.04 -27.24 -13.01
C CYS A 225 12.31 -27.40 -14.52
N GLY A 226 11.26 -27.47 -15.34
CA GLY A 226 11.40 -27.65 -16.80
C GLY A 226 10.48 -28.67 -17.49
N ALA A 227 9.42 -29.18 -16.83
CA ALA A 227 8.53 -30.18 -17.43
C ALA A 227 7.02 -30.03 -17.11
N LEU A 228 6.57 -28.91 -16.55
CA LEU A 228 5.17 -28.70 -16.13
C LEU A 228 4.43 -27.53 -16.83
N CYS A 229 5.04 -26.89 -17.83
CA CYS A 229 4.37 -25.94 -18.73
C CYS A 229 3.80 -26.61 -20.01
N SER A 230 3.68 -27.93 -20.03
CA SER A 230 3.09 -28.67 -21.15
C SER A 230 1.98 -29.58 -20.64
N ALA A 231 0.80 -29.45 -21.26
CA ALA A 231 -0.46 -30.14 -20.93
C ALA A 231 -1.19 -29.66 -19.67
N ILE A 232 -1.65 -28.40 -19.67
CA ILE A 232 -3.02 -28.12 -19.21
C ILE A 232 -3.94 -28.27 -20.43
N ILE A 233 -4.38 -29.50 -20.70
CA ILE A 233 -5.62 -29.72 -21.45
C ILE A 233 -6.71 -29.84 -20.39
N HIS A 234 -7.44 -28.75 -20.16
CA HIS A 234 -8.63 -28.79 -19.31
C HIS A 234 -9.64 -29.81 -19.90
N PRO A 235 -10.35 -30.61 -19.08
CA PRO A 235 -11.34 -31.57 -19.58
C PRO A 235 -12.58 -30.94 -20.24
N TRP A 236 -12.67 -29.61 -20.27
CA TRP A 236 -13.84 -28.84 -20.65
C TRP A 236 -13.44 -27.83 -21.73
N GLY A 237 -13.84 -28.12 -22.96
CA GLY A 237 -13.38 -27.42 -24.16
C GLY A 237 -14.14 -26.12 -24.43
N GLU A 238 -13.96 -25.11 -23.59
CA GLU A 238 -14.37 -23.74 -23.88
C GLU A 238 -13.13 -22.86 -24.07
N ARG A 239 -13.11 -22.06 -25.14
CA ARG A 239 -12.01 -21.13 -25.42
C ARG A 239 -12.25 -19.86 -24.60
N TYR A 240 -11.39 -19.63 -23.62
CA TYR A 240 -11.14 -18.27 -23.16
C TYR A 240 -10.42 -17.50 -24.28
N ASP A 241 -10.70 -16.21 -24.40
CA ASP A 241 -9.91 -15.33 -25.25
C ASP A 241 -8.65 -14.93 -24.47
N ASP A 242 -7.52 -15.57 -24.80
CA ASP A 242 -6.24 -15.33 -24.11
C ASP A 242 -5.57 -14.02 -24.54
N SER A 243 -6.19 -13.23 -25.44
CA SER A 243 -5.69 -11.90 -25.81
C SER A 243 -5.95 -10.88 -24.69
N VAL A 244 -4.92 -10.63 -23.89
CA VAL A 244 -5.01 -9.65 -22.79
C VAL A 244 -4.91 -8.24 -23.35
N ASP A 245 -6.05 -7.64 -23.66
CA ASP A 245 -6.14 -6.21 -23.94
C ASP A 245 -6.06 -5.43 -22.62
N TRP A 246 -4.84 -5.03 -22.25
CA TRP A 246 -4.55 -4.25 -21.05
C TRP A 246 -5.08 -2.81 -21.16
N ASN A 247 -6.41 -2.66 -21.08
CA ASN A 247 -7.12 -1.38 -21.00
C ASN A 247 -6.90 -0.64 -19.64
N GLY A 248 -5.70 -0.73 -19.08
CA GLY A 248 -5.29 -0.09 -17.83
C GLY A 248 -5.70 -0.83 -16.54
N TRP A 249 -5.90 -2.15 -16.57
CA TRP A 249 -6.39 -2.93 -15.41
C TRP A 249 -5.28 -3.68 -14.64
N PRO A 250 -5.42 -3.96 -13.32
CA PRO A 250 -4.34 -4.53 -12.48
C PRO A 250 -4.03 -6.03 -12.65
N GLY A 251 -4.58 -6.71 -13.66
CA GLY A 251 -4.35 -8.13 -13.90
C GLY A 251 -5.17 -8.67 -15.07
N ALA A 252 -4.74 -9.81 -15.62
CA ALA A 252 -5.29 -10.43 -16.84
C ALA A 252 -6.67 -11.11 -16.68
N THR A 253 -7.47 -10.73 -15.68
CA THR A 253 -8.75 -11.38 -15.36
C THR A 253 -9.80 -10.39 -14.89
N ASP A 254 -11.05 -10.58 -15.32
CA ASP A 254 -12.15 -9.68 -14.97
C ASP A 254 -12.80 -10.02 -13.62
N PRO A 255 -13.09 -9.01 -12.78
CA PRO A 255 -13.89 -9.17 -11.58
C PRO A 255 -15.38 -9.24 -11.95
N VAL A 256 -16.17 -9.97 -11.15
CA VAL A 256 -17.62 -10.19 -11.38
C VAL A 256 -18.45 -8.93 -11.67
N TRP A 257 -18.01 -7.76 -11.20
CA TRP A 257 -18.69 -6.48 -11.40
C TRP A 257 -18.88 -6.09 -12.87
N VAL A 258 -18.02 -6.56 -13.79
CA VAL A 258 -18.20 -6.29 -15.22
C VAL A 258 -19.45 -6.96 -15.80
N HIS A 259 -20.02 -7.95 -15.12
CA HIS A 259 -21.21 -8.68 -15.56
C HIS A 259 -22.44 -7.78 -15.69
N LYS A 260 -22.63 -6.87 -14.72
CA LYS A 260 -23.75 -5.91 -14.69
C LYS A 260 -23.33 -4.51 -15.13
N HIS A 261 -22.05 -4.18 -15.03
CA HIS A 261 -21.52 -2.87 -15.39
C HIS A 261 -20.15 -3.01 -16.07
N PRO A 262 -20.12 -3.29 -17.38
CA PRO A 262 -18.88 -3.35 -18.17
C PRO A 262 -18.07 -2.06 -18.09
N PHE A 263 -16.76 -2.17 -18.30
CA PHE A 263 -15.84 -1.03 -18.21
C PHE A 263 -16.13 0.13 -19.17
N ASP A 264 -16.89 -0.12 -20.25
CA ASP A 264 -17.30 0.92 -21.22
C ASP A 264 -18.47 1.79 -20.74
N ASP A 265 -19.24 1.32 -19.75
CA ASP A 265 -20.30 2.12 -19.12
C ASP A 265 -19.74 3.07 -18.03
N HIS A 266 -18.43 3.01 -17.75
CA HIS A 266 -17.78 3.89 -16.78
C HIS A 266 -17.68 5.34 -17.32
N PRO A 267 -17.88 6.37 -16.46
CA PRO A 267 -17.65 7.76 -16.85
C PRO A 267 -16.22 7.99 -17.34
N ARG A 268 -16.09 8.49 -18.58
CA ARG A 268 -14.81 8.81 -19.21
C ARG A 268 -14.39 10.25 -18.90
N PHE A 269 -13.10 10.44 -18.67
CA PHE A 269 -12.47 11.73 -18.44
C PHE A 269 -11.30 11.93 -19.41
N SER A 270 -10.75 13.15 -19.46
CA SER A 270 -9.59 13.47 -20.31
C SER A 270 -8.31 13.61 -19.48
N PRO A 271 -7.12 13.40 -20.05
CA PRO A 271 -5.86 13.74 -19.39
C PRO A 271 -5.77 15.23 -19.06
N LEU A 272 -5.02 15.58 -18.02
CA LEU A 272 -4.66 16.96 -17.73
C LEU A 272 -3.73 17.49 -18.84
N ARG A 273 -4.08 18.64 -19.45
CA ARG A 273 -3.33 19.22 -20.60
C ARG A 273 -2.84 20.66 -20.38
N SER A 274 -2.96 21.17 -19.16
CA SER A 274 -2.50 22.49 -18.75
C SER A 274 -2.35 22.53 -17.23
N ASP A 275 -1.51 23.43 -16.72
CA ASP A 275 -1.51 23.73 -15.28
C ASP A 275 -2.89 24.26 -14.84
N THR A 276 -3.32 23.91 -13.63
CA THR A 276 -4.62 24.32 -13.08
C THR A 276 -4.56 24.61 -11.57
N LYS A 277 -5.62 25.21 -11.03
CA LYS A 277 -5.76 25.55 -9.60
C LYS A 277 -7.08 25.07 -9.02
N THR A 278 -7.10 24.75 -7.73
CA THR A 278 -8.28 24.20 -7.03
C THR A 278 -8.14 24.38 -5.51
N ASP A 279 -9.20 24.20 -4.70
CA ASP A 279 -9.02 24.17 -3.24
C ASP A 279 -8.30 22.88 -2.83
N VAL A 280 -8.77 21.73 -3.34
CA VAL A 280 -8.28 20.40 -2.96
C VAL A 280 -7.96 19.54 -4.17
N CYS A 281 -6.73 19.03 -4.25
CA CYS A 281 -6.34 18.01 -5.22
C CYS A 281 -6.41 16.61 -4.58
N VAL A 282 -7.29 15.75 -5.07
CA VAL A 282 -7.41 14.35 -4.65
C VAL A 282 -6.68 13.46 -5.66
N VAL A 283 -5.89 12.50 -5.19
CA VAL A 283 -5.05 11.62 -6.03
C VAL A 283 -5.48 10.17 -5.85
N GLY A 284 -6.01 9.56 -6.91
CA GLY A 284 -6.54 8.20 -6.97
C GLY A 284 -8.07 8.16 -6.94
N ALA A 285 -8.70 7.73 -8.02
CA ALA A 285 -10.16 7.61 -8.21
C ALA A 285 -10.68 6.20 -7.82
N GLY A 286 -10.23 5.70 -6.67
CA GLY A 286 -10.87 4.60 -5.95
C GLY A 286 -11.93 5.10 -4.96
N ILE A 287 -12.53 4.19 -4.18
CA ILE A 287 -13.61 4.54 -3.24
C ILE A 287 -13.23 5.65 -2.25
N ALA A 288 -11.99 5.67 -1.76
CA ALA A 288 -11.50 6.70 -0.83
C ALA A 288 -11.49 8.10 -1.48
N GLY A 289 -10.94 8.22 -2.70
CA GLY A 289 -10.85 9.50 -3.40
C GLY A 289 -12.21 10.00 -3.89
N ILE A 290 -13.06 9.10 -4.38
CA ILE A 290 -14.44 9.44 -4.82
C ILE A 290 -15.31 9.86 -3.64
N SER A 291 -15.23 9.16 -2.50
CA SER A 291 -15.96 9.55 -1.27
C SER A 291 -15.48 10.90 -0.73
N LEU A 292 -14.18 11.16 -0.78
CA LEU A 292 -13.61 12.46 -0.39
C LEU A 292 -14.04 13.59 -1.34
N ALA A 293 -13.99 13.35 -2.66
CA ALA A 293 -14.46 14.32 -3.65
C ALA A 293 -15.95 14.64 -3.44
N TYR A 294 -16.79 13.63 -3.23
CA TYR A 294 -18.22 13.81 -2.92
C TYR A 294 -18.44 14.67 -1.67
N GLU A 295 -17.77 14.36 -0.56
CA GLU A 295 -17.88 15.13 0.68
C GLU A 295 -17.40 16.59 0.51
N LEU A 296 -16.28 16.83 -0.19
CA LEU A 296 -15.74 18.18 -0.40
C LEU A 296 -16.57 19.02 -1.37
N VAL A 297 -17.01 18.44 -2.49
CA VAL A 297 -17.84 19.11 -3.50
C VAL A 297 -19.21 19.48 -2.90
N SER A 298 -19.81 18.59 -2.11
CA SER A 298 -21.06 18.84 -1.37
C SER A 298 -20.92 19.95 -0.31
N ARG A 299 -19.69 20.24 0.14
CA ARG A 299 -19.35 21.34 1.06
C ARG A 299 -18.97 22.64 0.33
N GLY A 300 -19.06 22.66 -1.00
CA GLY A 300 -18.79 23.84 -1.83
C GLY A 300 -17.31 24.14 -2.04
N ARG A 301 -16.42 23.14 -1.94
CA ARG A 301 -15.00 23.26 -2.29
C ARG A 301 -14.77 23.04 -3.77
N ASP A 302 -13.81 23.75 -4.35
CA ASP A 302 -13.30 23.40 -5.69
C ASP A 302 -12.39 22.17 -5.60
N VAL A 303 -12.69 21.11 -6.36
CA VAL A 303 -11.96 19.83 -6.29
C VAL A 303 -11.46 19.38 -7.67
N VAL A 304 -10.18 19.00 -7.73
CA VAL A 304 -9.59 18.25 -8.85
C VAL A 304 -9.27 16.83 -8.39
N LEU A 305 -9.79 15.83 -9.09
CA LEU A 305 -9.47 14.41 -8.91
C LEU A 305 -8.52 13.94 -10.02
N LEU A 306 -7.36 13.40 -9.66
CA LEU A 306 -6.37 12.86 -10.60
C LEU A 306 -6.29 11.33 -10.49
N GLU A 307 -6.42 10.63 -11.60
CA GLU A 307 -6.25 9.18 -11.70
C GLU A 307 -5.16 8.85 -12.73
N ALA A 308 -4.27 7.92 -12.38
CA ALA A 308 -3.10 7.54 -13.18
C ALA A 308 -3.46 6.67 -14.40
N ARG A 309 -4.62 6.00 -14.37
CA ARG A 309 -5.21 5.22 -15.47
C ARG A 309 -6.69 5.64 -15.63
N GLU A 310 -7.62 4.72 -15.86
CA GLU A 310 -9.06 4.99 -15.83
C GLU A 310 -9.64 4.94 -14.41
N VAL A 311 -10.81 5.56 -14.19
CA VAL A 311 -11.50 5.53 -12.90
C VAL A 311 -11.83 4.11 -12.46
N LEU A 312 -11.76 3.84 -11.15
CA LEU A 312 -11.97 2.52 -10.54
C LEU A 312 -10.99 1.41 -10.98
N SER A 313 -9.97 1.71 -11.79
CA SER A 313 -8.98 0.74 -12.29
C SER A 313 -7.95 0.23 -11.26
N GLY A 314 -8.18 0.48 -9.97
CA GLY A 314 -7.39 -0.07 -8.87
C GLY A 314 -8.13 -1.19 -8.12
N GLU A 315 -7.73 -1.44 -6.88
CA GLU A 315 -8.30 -2.52 -6.05
C GLU A 315 -9.79 -2.29 -5.72
N THR A 316 -10.31 -1.06 -5.82
CA THR A 316 -11.76 -0.80 -5.73
C THR A 316 -12.54 -1.52 -6.83
N GLY A 317 -12.02 -1.60 -8.07
CA GLY A 317 -12.63 -2.37 -9.14
C GLY A 317 -12.45 -3.88 -8.98
N ARG A 318 -11.47 -4.33 -8.20
CA ARG A 318 -11.16 -5.76 -7.95
C ARG A 318 -11.62 -6.27 -6.58
N THR A 319 -12.38 -5.47 -5.83
CA THR A 319 -12.88 -5.85 -4.50
C THR A 319 -13.83 -7.05 -4.55
N SER A 320 -13.94 -7.79 -3.44
CA SER A 320 -15.00 -8.77 -3.23
C SER A 320 -16.34 -8.15 -2.80
N GLY A 321 -16.37 -6.85 -2.45
CA GLY A 321 -17.61 -6.10 -2.26
C GLY A 321 -18.21 -6.12 -0.85
N HIS A 322 -17.44 -6.46 0.19
CA HIS A 322 -17.93 -6.50 1.56
C HIS A 322 -17.95 -5.09 2.18
N LEU A 323 -19.14 -4.64 2.62
CA LEU A 323 -19.31 -3.39 3.38
C LEU A 323 -19.82 -3.78 4.79
N SER A 324 -18.86 -4.02 5.68
CA SER A 324 -19.05 -4.69 6.96
C SER A 324 -18.55 -3.85 8.15
N ASN A 325 -19.17 -4.01 9.31
CA ASN A 325 -18.61 -3.70 10.62
C ASN A 325 -18.30 -4.97 11.45
N ALA A 326 -18.53 -6.17 10.93
CA ALA A 326 -17.77 -7.35 11.35
C ALA A 326 -16.38 -7.25 10.69
N LEU A 327 -15.34 -7.00 11.48
CA LEU A 327 -14.00 -6.64 11.01
C LEU A 327 -13.09 -7.87 10.97
N ASP A 328 -12.34 -8.04 9.88
CA ASP A 328 -11.40 -9.14 9.61
C ASP A 328 -10.51 -9.47 10.82
N ASP A 329 -9.96 -8.44 11.49
CA ASP A 329 -9.04 -8.58 12.63
C ASP A 329 -9.73 -8.71 14.01
N HIS A 330 -11.07 -8.70 14.06
CA HIS A 330 -11.92 -8.80 15.26
C HIS A 330 -11.78 -7.66 16.32
N TYR A 331 -12.88 -7.21 16.94
CA TYR A 331 -12.85 -6.15 17.96
C TYR A 331 -12.05 -6.53 19.22
N THR A 332 -11.92 -7.82 19.51
CA THR A 332 -11.04 -8.34 20.56
C THR A 332 -9.57 -7.97 20.33
N ALA A 333 -9.05 -8.07 19.11
CA ALA A 333 -7.66 -7.70 18.80
C ALA A 333 -7.50 -6.17 18.68
N LEU A 334 -8.44 -5.48 18.01
CA LEU A 334 -8.45 -4.02 17.95
C LEU A 334 -8.45 -3.40 19.36
N ARG A 335 -9.25 -3.92 20.29
CA ARG A 335 -9.29 -3.46 21.68
C ARG A 335 -7.98 -3.70 22.44
N ALA A 336 -7.24 -4.77 22.14
CA ALA A 336 -5.94 -5.02 22.76
C ALA A 336 -4.88 -3.98 22.31
N LYS A 337 -4.89 -3.63 21.03
CA LYS A 337 -3.95 -2.65 20.44
C LYS A 337 -4.35 -1.21 20.76
N HIS A 338 -5.58 -0.81 20.47
CA HIS A 338 -6.07 0.58 20.53
C HIS A 338 -6.86 0.93 21.80
N GLY A 339 -7.13 -0.04 22.68
CA GLY A 339 -7.93 0.17 23.90
C GLY A 339 -9.44 0.21 23.64
N ALA A 340 -10.22 0.50 24.69
CA ALA A 340 -11.68 0.54 24.60
C ALA A 340 -12.18 1.70 23.71
N GLU A 341 -11.59 2.89 23.84
CA GLU A 341 -11.92 4.06 23.01
C GLU A 341 -11.68 3.79 21.51
N GLY A 342 -10.56 3.16 21.16
CA GLY A 342 -10.25 2.81 19.78
C GLY A 342 -11.18 1.75 19.20
N ALA A 343 -11.54 0.73 19.98
CA ALA A 343 -12.51 -0.27 19.55
C ALA A 343 -13.92 0.33 19.36
N GLN A 344 -14.35 1.25 20.22
CA GLN A 344 -15.61 1.98 20.06
C GLN A 344 -15.59 2.87 18.82
N ALA A 345 -14.53 3.65 18.62
CA ALA A 345 -14.37 4.49 17.45
C ALA A 345 -14.40 3.68 16.13
N ALA A 346 -13.87 2.46 16.13
CA ALA A 346 -13.97 1.54 14.99
C ALA A 346 -15.42 1.02 14.77
N ALA A 347 -16.12 0.66 15.84
CA ALA A 347 -17.52 0.23 15.76
C ALA A 347 -18.42 1.34 15.20
N ASP A 348 -18.25 2.56 15.71
CA ASP A 348 -19.05 3.73 15.33
C ASP A 348 -18.75 4.17 13.88
N SER A 349 -17.47 4.25 13.49
CA SER A 349 -17.05 4.74 12.18
C SER A 349 -17.44 3.80 11.04
N HIS A 350 -17.28 2.49 11.22
CA HIS A 350 -17.66 1.48 10.24
C HIS A 350 -19.17 1.39 10.10
N THR A 351 -19.92 1.39 11.22
CA THR A 351 -21.40 1.46 11.19
C THR A 351 -21.88 2.72 10.46
N TRP A 352 -21.26 3.88 10.72
CA TRP A 352 -21.55 5.10 9.97
C TRP A 352 -21.27 4.97 8.47
N ALA A 353 -20.17 4.32 8.07
CA ALA A 353 -19.82 4.11 6.67
C ALA A 353 -20.86 3.24 5.94
N LEU A 354 -21.33 2.16 6.57
CA LEU A 354 -22.39 1.28 6.05
C LEU A 354 -23.66 2.07 5.73
N HIS A 355 -24.09 2.93 6.65
CA HIS A 355 -25.26 3.78 6.45
C HIS A 355 -25.01 4.90 5.43
N ARG A 356 -23.83 5.52 5.44
CA ARG A 356 -23.50 6.63 4.51
C ARG A 356 -23.56 6.21 3.05
N VAL A 357 -23.13 4.99 2.71
CA VAL A 357 -23.30 4.43 1.36
C VAL A 357 -24.77 4.34 0.97
N GLY A 358 -25.63 3.84 1.87
CA GLY A 358 -27.07 3.74 1.64
C GLY A 358 -27.76 5.10 1.52
N ASP A 359 -27.36 6.07 2.35
CA ASP A 359 -27.85 7.44 2.30
C ASP A 359 -27.49 8.11 0.97
N ILE A 360 -26.24 8.03 0.53
CA ILE A 360 -25.78 8.61 -0.75
C ILE A 360 -26.47 7.91 -1.94
N ALA A 361 -26.54 6.57 -1.94
CA ALA A 361 -27.22 5.83 -3.00
C ALA A 361 -28.69 6.24 -3.11
N LYS A 362 -29.37 6.47 -1.99
CA LYS A 362 -30.76 6.95 -1.94
C LYS A 362 -30.89 8.42 -2.35
N GLU A 363 -30.00 9.29 -1.88
CA GLU A 363 -29.99 10.73 -2.17
C GLU A 363 -29.79 11.00 -3.67
N LEU A 364 -28.88 10.26 -4.29
CA LEU A 364 -28.52 10.39 -5.71
C LEU A 364 -29.34 9.48 -6.65
N GLY A 365 -30.18 8.59 -6.10
CA GLY A 365 -31.01 7.67 -6.89
C GLY A 365 -30.24 6.53 -7.57
N ILE A 366 -29.11 6.11 -6.99
CA ILE A 366 -28.20 5.12 -7.57
C ILE A 366 -28.67 3.69 -7.24
N ALA A 367 -29.03 2.92 -8.27
CA ALA A 367 -29.45 1.53 -8.15
C ALA A 367 -28.26 0.55 -8.04
N CYS A 368 -27.54 0.58 -6.92
CA CYS A 368 -26.32 -0.21 -6.70
C CYS A 368 -26.52 -1.45 -5.78
N GLU A 369 -27.62 -2.20 -5.92
CA GLU A 369 -27.93 -3.40 -5.12
C GLU A 369 -27.90 -3.22 -3.58
N TYR A 370 -27.93 -1.97 -3.07
CA TYR A 370 -27.75 -1.69 -1.64
C TYR A 370 -28.88 -2.26 -0.79
N ARG A 371 -28.52 -3.13 0.15
CA ARG A 371 -29.43 -3.82 1.07
C ARG A 371 -28.71 -4.24 2.35
N HIS A 372 -29.47 -4.40 3.44
CA HIS A 372 -28.92 -4.95 4.67
C HIS A 372 -28.92 -6.49 4.63
N VAL A 373 -27.87 -7.10 5.16
CA VAL A 373 -27.69 -8.55 5.30
C VAL A 373 -27.13 -8.88 6.69
N ASP A 374 -27.26 -10.14 7.13
CA ASP A 374 -26.50 -10.66 8.28
C ASP A 374 -25.09 -11.07 7.82
N ALA A 375 -24.11 -11.04 8.73
CA ALA A 375 -22.80 -11.68 8.56
C ALA A 375 -22.57 -12.77 9.61
N TYR A 376 -21.96 -13.86 9.17
CA TYR A 376 -21.71 -15.06 9.97
C TYR A 376 -20.20 -15.38 10.03
N GLU A 377 -19.59 -15.08 11.16
CA GLU A 377 -18.26 -15.61 11.50
C GLU A 377 -18.42 -17.04 12.03
N ILE A 378 -17.78 -18.01 11.37
CA ILE A 378 -17.94 -19.44 11.65
C ILE A 378 -16.58 -20.11 11.93
N SER A 379 -16.63 -21.20 12.69
CA SER A 379 -15.43 -21.99 12.96
C SER A 379 -14.92 -22.69 11.71
N GLN A 380 -13.61 -22.63 11.43
CA GLN A 380 -12.95 -23.42 10.38
C GLN A 380 -13.00 -24.95 10.64
N TYR A 381 -13.38 -25.38 11.84
CA TYR A 381 -13.32 -26.78 12.28
C TYR A 381 -14.71 -27.44 12.36
N PRO A 382 -14.84 -28.71 11.92
CA PRO A 382 -16.09 -29.46 12.07
C PRO A 382 -16.40 -29.78 13.53
N ARG A 383 -17.69 -29.99 13.84
CA ARG A 383 -18.14 -30.56 15.11
C ARG A 383 -17.44 -31.89 15.39
N GLY A 384 -16.91 -32.02 16.61
CA GLY A 384 -16.14 -33.18 17.06
C GLY A 384 -14.62 -33.02 16.93
N ASP A 385 -14.12 -31.96 16.30
CA ASP A 385 -12.70 -31.59 16.36
C ASP A 385 -12.38 -30.83 17.66
N GLU A 386 -11.37 -31.26 18.41
CA GLU A 386 -10.95 -30.64 19.68
C GLU A 386 -10.54 -29.16 19.51
N ARG A 387 -10.07 -28.77 18.31
CA ARG A 387 -9.68 -27.38 18.01
C ARG A 387 -10.88 -26.44 17.91
N ARG A 388 -12.06 -26.98 17.55
CA ARG A 388 -13.31 -26.23 17.43
C ARG A 388 -13.72 -25.60 18.76
N ASP A 389 -13.49 -26.27 19.89
CA ASP A 389 -13.94 -25.75 21.19
C ASP A 389 -13.21 -24.45 21.57
N ARG A 390 -11.91 -24.35 21.27
CA ARG A 390 -11.15 -23.09 21.44
C ARG A 390 -11.66 -22.00 20.50
N ASP A 391 -11.82 -22.35 19.22
CA ASP A 391 -12.23 -21.44 18.16
C ASP A 391 -13.63 -20.85 18.43
N MET A 392 -14.57 -21.68 18.90
CA MET A 392 -15.90 -21.24 19.33
C MET A 392 -15.88 -20.38 20.61
N LEU A 393 -14.89 -20.55 21.50
CA LEU A 393 -14.67 -19.64 22.64
C LEU A 393 -14.14 -18.28 22.16
N ASP A 394 -13.34 -18.25 21.09
CA ASP A 394 -12.79 -17.02 20.52
C ASP A 394 -13.92 -16.22 19.85
N LEU A 395 -14.73 -16.86 19.00
CA LEU A 395 -15.95 -16.28 18.41
C LEU A 395 -16.94 -15.80 19.50
N ARG A 396 -17.15 -16.56 20.58
CA ARG A 396 -18.02 -16.13 21.70
C ARG A 396 -17.49 -14.88 22.39
N ARG A 397 -16.17 -14.79 22.61
CA ARG A 397 -15.52 -13.61 23.18
C ARG A 397 -15.64 -12.40 22.27
N GLU A 398 -15.55 -12.60 20.95
CA GLU A 398 -15.74 -11.54 19.97
C GLU A 398 -17.16 -10.98 20.01
N ALA A 399 -18.18 -11.85 19.93
CA ALA A 399 -19.59 -11.46 20.08
C ALA A 399 -19.88 -10.72 21.41
N GLU A 400 -19.17 -11.04 22.49
CA GLU A 400 -19.28 -10.32 23.76
C GLU A 400 -18.60 -8.95 23.77
N VAL A 401 -17.51 -8.76 23.05
CA VAL A 401 -16.84 -7.46 22.93
C VAL A 401 -17.64 -6.56 21.99
N ALA A 402 -17.96 -7.01 20.79
CA ALA A 402 -18.77 -6.27 19.82
C ALA A 402 -20.13 -5.83 20.41
N ARG A 403 -20.81 -6.67 21.20
CA ARG A 403 -22.06 -6.29 21.89
C ARG A 403 -21.86 -5.19 22.93
N LYS A 404 -20.72 -5.16 23.63
CA LYS A 404 -20.38 -4.09 24.59
C LYS A 404 -20.06 -2.76 23.90
N LEU A 405 -19.72 -2.78 22.61
CA LEU A 405 -19.55 -1.60 21.76
C LEU A 405 -20.87 -1.12 21.12
N GLY A 406 -22.00 -1.77 21.43
CA GLY A 406 -23.33 -1.41 20.92
C GLY A 406 -23.74 -2.12 19.62
N LEU A 407 -22.90 -3.01 19.07
CA LEU A 407 -23.22 -3.72 17.83
C LEU A 407 -24.31 -4.78 18.02
N SER A 408 -25.13 -4.96 16.99
CA SER A 408 -26.23 -5.93 16.96
C SER A 408 -25.70 -7.34 16.66
N VAL A 409 -25.10 -7.98 17.67
CA VAL A 409 -24.38 -9.24 17.52
C VAL A 409 -24.84 -10.32 18.50
N SER A 410 -24.99 -11.55 18.00
CA SER A 410 -25.39 -12.74 18.75
C SER A 410 -24.43 -13.89 18.49
N PHE A 411 -23.99 -14.58 19.54
CA PHE A 411 -23.33 -15.88 19.39
C PHE A 411 -24.40 -16.96 19.39
N ARG A 412 -24.34 -17.92 18.46
CA ARG A 412 -25.31 -19.01 18.33
C ARG A 412 -24.56 -20.32 18.22
N ASP A 413 -24.78 -21.24 19.15
CA ASP A 413 -24.07 -22.53 19.20
C ASP A 413 -24.42 -23.45 18.01
N ASP A 414 -25.55 -23.22 17.32
CA ASP A 414 -26.13 -24.03 16.24
C ASP A 414 -26.40 -23.26 14.93
N LEU A 415 -25.76 -22.09 14.75
CA LEU A 415 -25.83 -21.28 13.52
C LEU A 415 -25.66 -22.15 12.26
N ALA A 416 -26.63 -22.09 11.36
CA ALA A 416 -26.64 -22.79 10.09
C ALA A 416 -27.03 -21.84 8.96
N VAL A 417 -26.29 -21.86 7.86
CA VAL A 417 -26.55 -21.03 6.67
C VAL A 417 -27.45 -21.78 5.71
N ARG A 418 -28.58 -21.20 5.29
CA ARG A 418 -29.43 -21.83 4.26
C ARG A 418 -28.66 -21.95 2.94
N GLY A 419 -28.67 -23.15 2.36
CA GLY A 419 -27.93 -23.46 1.12
C GLY A 419 -26.61 -24.20 1.36
N TRP A 420 -26.03 -24.09 2.55
CA TRP A 420 -24.95 -24.96 3.01
C TRP A 420 -25.55 -26.33 3.37
N ASN A 421 -25.51 -27.25 2.42
CA ASN A 421 -26.25 -28.51 2.46
C ASN A 421 -25.35 -29.75 2.58
N SER A 422 -24.03 -29.57 2.57
CA SER A 422 -23.02 -30.65 2.59
C SER A 422 -21.72 -30.18 3.25
N GLY A 423 -20.68 -31.03 3.20
CA GLY A 423 -19.37 -30.70 3.73
C GLY A 423 -19.26 -30.91 5.25
N PRO A 424 -18.17 -30.42 5.87
CA PRO A 424 -17.99 -30.49 7.32
C PRO A 424 -19.12 -29.74 8.05
N ASP A 425 -19.63 -30.34 9.12
CA ASP A 425 -20.62 -29.72 10.00
C ASP A 425 -19.96 -28.65 10.88
N GLN A 426 -19.79 -27.45 10.31
CA GLN A 426 -19.19 -26.29 10.95
C GLN A 426 -20.23 -25.43 11.72
N ARG A 427 -21.44 -25.95 11.97
CA ARG A 427 -22.53 -25.14 12.55
C ARG A 427 -22.16 -24.50 13.89
N GLY A 428 -22.54 -23.24 14.04
CA GLY A 428 -22.29 -22.40 15.20
C GLY A 428 -21.25 -21.32 14.92
N GLY A 429 -21.40 -20.17 15.57
CA GLY A 429 -20.53 -19.01 15.38
C GLY A 429 -21.14 -17.70 15.85
N THR A 430 -20.61 -16.60 15.35
CA THR A 430 -21.07 -15.24 15.65
C THR A 430 -21.87 -14.68 14.48
N ALA A 431 -23.05 -14.15 14.77
CA ALA A 431 -23.95 -13.52 13.82
C ALA A 431 -24.07 -12.01 14.11
N PHE A 432 -23.51 -11.19 13.22
CA PHE A 432 -23.65 -9.74 13.19
C PHE A 432 -24.82 -9.36 12.27
N ALA A 433 -25.79 -8.60 12.78
CA ALA A 433 -26.90 -8.08 11.98
C ALA A 433 -26.53 -6.73 11.34
N ASN A 434 -27.33 -6.31 10.35
CA ASN A 434 -27.25 -4.98 9.71
C ASN A 434 -25.91 -4.67 9.01
N GLN A 435 -25.27 -5.68 8.43
CA GLN A 435 -24.20 -5.46 7.45
C GLN A 435 -24.81 -4.96 6.13
N ALA A 436 -24.02 -4.46 5.19
CA ALA A 436 -24.53 -3.96 3.92
C ALA A 436 -23.91 -4.68 2.72
N ALA A 437 -24.76 -5.21 1.84
CA ALA A 437 -24.36 -5.69 0.52
C ALA A 437 -24.73 -4.65 -0.54
N PHE A 438 -23.84 -4.44 -1.53
CA PHE A 438 -24.03 -3.48 -2.61
C PHE A 438 -23.12 -3.82 -3.81
N HIS A 439 -23.37 -3.23 -4.97
CA HIS A 439 -22.50 -3.30 -6.15
C HIS A 439 -21.55 -2.09 -6.15
N PRO A 440 -20.25 -2.26 -5.84
CA PRO A 440 -19.32 -1.15 -5.60
C PRO A 440 -19.10 -0.27 -6.84
N THR A 441 -18.99 -0.87 -8.03
CA THR A 441 -18.77 -0.13 -9.27
C THR A 441 -19.95 0.76 -9.62
N LEU A 442 -21.19 0.22 -9.69
CA LEU A 442 -22.41 0.99 -9.91
C LEU A 442 -22.60 2.15 -8.90
N TYR A 443 -22.28 1.91 -7.62
CA TYR A 443 -22.32 2.97 -6.60
C TYR A 443 -21.37 4.14 -6.94
N LEU A 444 -20.13 3.82 -7.29
CA LEU A 444 -19.10 4.84 -7.51
C LEU A 444 -19.19 5.50 -8.89
N THR A 445 -19.63 4.80 -9.92
CA THR A 445 -19.92 5.42 -11.23
C THR A 445 -21.13 6.34 -11.15
N GLY A 446 -22.16 5.99 -10.37
CA GLY A 446 -23.27 6.90 -10.05
C GLY A 446 -22.82 8.17 -9.32
N ILE A 447 -21.90 8.07 -8.35
CA ILE A 447 -21.31 9.26 -7.69
C ILE A 447 -20.46 10.06 -8.68
N LEU A 448 -19.66 9.42 -9.53
CA LEU A 448 -18.84 10.12 -10.54
C LEU A 448 -19.70 10.85 -11.57
N GLN A 449 -20.85 10.30 -11.99
CA GLN A 449 -21.82 10.97 -12.85
C GLN A 449 -22.41 12.22 -12.16
N TRP A 450 -22.79 12.11 -10.89
CA TRP A 450 -23.25 13.27 -10.11
C TRP A 450 -22.15 14.32 -9.96
N LEU A 451 -20.93 13.93 -9.60
CA LEU A 451 -19.75 14.79 -9.47
C LEU A 451 -19.46 15.53 -10.79
N GLN A 452 -19.49 14.83 -11.93
CA GLN A 452 -19.27 15.41 -13.25
C GLN A 452 -20.31 16.49 -13.64
N SER A 453 -21.48 16.49 -13.01
CA SER A 453 -22.50 17.54 -13.19
C SER A 453 -22.31 18.76 -12.27
N GLN A 454 -21.38 18.71 -11.30
CA GLN A 454 -21.12 19.82 -10.38
C GLN A 454 -20.11 20.83 -10.97
N PRO A 455 -20.34 22.15 -10.86
CA PRO A 455 -19.47 23.17 -11.45
C PRO A 455 -18.10 23.31 -10.77
N ASN A 456 -18.00 22.85 -9.52
CA ASN A 456 -16.81 22.90 -8.66
C ASN A 456 -16.02 21.56 -8.63
N PHE A 457 -16.23 20.69 -9.62
CA PHE A 457 -15.52 19.43 -9.75
C PHE A 457 -14.87 19.26 -11.13
N GLN A 458 -13.63 18.77 -11.15
CA GLN A 458 -12.93 18.33 -12.35
C GLN A 458 -12.24 16.99 -12.06
N CYS A 459 -12.21 16.08 -13.04
CA CYS A 459 -11.48 14.82 -12.94
C CYS A 459 -10.66 14.59 -14.21
N PHE A 460 -9.44 14.08 -14.04
CA PHE A 460 -8.50 13.78 -15.11
C PHE A 460 -7.96 12.35 -14.96
N THR A 461 -8.34 11.46 -15.86
CA THR A 461 -7.78 10.10 -15.99
C THR A 461 -6.47 10.13 -16.76
N ASN A 462 -5.74 9.01 -16.78
CA ASN A 462 -4.45 8.85 -17.48
C ASN A 462 -3.43 9.95 -17.11
N THR A 463 -3.53 10.47 -15.88
CA THR A 463 -2.80 11.63 -15.36
C THR A 463 -2.04 11.19 -14.11
N ARG A 464 -0.89 10.53 -14.31
CA ARG A 464 -0.11 9.95 -13.21
C ARG A 464 0.60 11.03 -12.39
N VAL A 465 0.29 11.09 -11.09
CA VAL A 465 0.99 11.97 -10.14
C VAL A 465 2.36 11.40 -9.78
N MET A 466 3.38 12.25 -9.86
CA MET A 466 4.78 11.93 -9.58
C MET A 466 5.28 12.59 -8.30
N SER A 467 4.69 13.72 -7.90
CA SER A 467 5.16 14.55 -6.79
C SER A 467 3.97 15.30 -6.16
N VAL A 468 3.98 15.40 -4.82
CA VAL A 468 3.06 16.18 -4.01
C VAL A 468 3.93 16.89 -2.97
N GLN A 469 3.98 18.22 -3.01
CA GLN A 469 4.92 19.01 -2.21
C GLN A 469 4.23 20.25 -1.62
N GLU A 470 4.37 20.45 -0.31
CA GLU A 470 3.98 21.73 0.31
C GLU A 470 4.96 22.83 -0.12
N THR A 471 4.43 23.98 -0.50
CA THR A 471 5.21 25.14 -0.92
C THR A 471 4.83 26.37 -0.08
N SER A 472 5.68 27.40 -0.12
CA SER A 472 5.36 28.71 0.44
C SER A 472 5.94 29.81 -0.43
N SER A 473 5.14 30.84 -0.71
CA SER A 473 5.51 31.94 -1.62
C SER A 473 6.48 32.97 -1.01
N GLY A 474 6.79 32.88 0.28
CA GLY A 474 7.61 33.85 1.00
C GLY A 474 9.01 33.35 1.35
N LEU A 475 9.98 34.28 1.41
CA LEU A 475 11.34 33.99 1.85
C LEU A 475 11.31 33.31 3.24
N LEU A 476 12.09 32.24 3.42
CA LEU A 476 12.14 31.44 4.65
C LEU A 476 10.80 30.78 5.05
N GLY A 477 9.87 30.58 4.10
CA GLY A 477 8.61 29.84 4.35
C GLY A 477 7.52 30.66 5.06
N THR A 478 7.61 31.98 4.97
CA THR A 478 6.73 32.94 5.66
C THR A 478 5.49 33.38 4.85
N GLY A 479 5.43 33.02 3.56
CA GLY A 479 4.35 33.42 2.67
C GLY A 479 3.17 32.45 2.69
N GLU A 480 2.20 32.73 1.81
CA GLU A 480 1.04 31.87 1.58
C GLU A 480 1.50 30.43 1.30
N LYS A 481 0.85 29.48 1.98
CA LYS A 481 1.18 28.05 1.91
C LYS A 481 0.19 27.35 0.99
N SER A 482 0.69 26.74 -0.08
CA SER A 482 -0.07 25.89 -1.00
C SER A 482 0.59 24.51 -1.10
N VAL A 483 0.01 23.64 -1.92
CA VAL A 483 0.55 22.34 -2.31
C VAL A 483 0.65 22.31 -3.83
N LYS A 484 1.82 21.94 -4.35
CA LYS A 484 2.02 21.65 -5.77
C LYS A 484 1.98 20.15 -5.99
N VAL A 485 1.10 19.71 -6.88
CA VAL A 485 1.00 18.34 -7.38
C VAL A 485 1.54 18.31 -8.81
N GLU A 486 2.51 17.44 -9.09
CA GLU A 486 3.19 17.37 -10.39
C GLU A 486 2.94 16.01 -11.05
N THR A 487 2.66 16.02 -12.35
CA THR A 487 2.28 14.84 -13.14
C THR A 487 3.41 14.36 -14.05
N ALA A 488 3.30 13.13 -14.55
CA ALA A 488 4.29 12.53 -15.45
C ALA A 488 4.46 13.32 -16.77
N ASP A 489 3.38 13.91 -17.28
CA ASP A 489 3.37 14.70 -18.52
C ASP A 489 3.84 16.16 -18.33
N GLY A 490 4.29 16.52 -17.11
CA GLY A 490 4.88 17.82 -16.80
C GLY A 490 3.88 18.91 -16.37
N PHE A 491 2.57 18.66 -16.46
CA PHE A 491 1.54 19.57 -15.94
C PHE A 491 1.40 19.46 -14.42
N SER A 492 0.85 20.50 -13.79
CA SER A 492 0.71 20.59 -12.34
C SER A 492 -0.62 21.17 -11.86
N VAL A 493 -1.00 20.79 -10.65
CA VAL A 493 -2.13 21.37 -9.91
C VAL A 493 -1.58 22.12 -8.70
N GLU A 494 -1.88 23.40 -8.59
CA GLU A 494 -1.66 24.17 -7.36
C GLU A 494 -2.94 24.20 -6.53
N CYS A 495 -2.85 23.83 -5.26
CA CYS A 495 -4.03 23.69 -4.39
C CYS A 495 -3.76 24.12 -2.95
N ALA A 496 -4.80 24.38 -2.16
CA ALA A 496 -4.65 24.67 -0.73
C ALA A 496 -4.34 23.39 0.08
N TYR A 497 -4.88 22.25 -0.35
CA TYR A 497 -4.70 20.93 0.27
C TYR A 497 -4.59 19.84 -0.79
N ALA A 498 -3.92 18.73 -0.47
CA ALA A 498 -3.90 17.54 -1.30
C ALA A 498 -4.18 16.27 -0.48
N ALA A 499 -4.78 15.25 -1.10
CA ALA A 499 -5.06 13.97 -0.45
C ALA A 499 -4.62 12.79 -1.34
N GLU A 500 -3.74 11.95 -0.82
CA GLU A 500 -3.26 10.73 -1.49
C GLU A 500 -4.15 9.54 -1.09
N THR A 501 -5.05 9.15 -1.98
CA THR A 501 -6.06 8.09 -1.79
C THR A 501 -5.80 6.88 -2.70
N THR A 502 -4.51 6.60 -2.97
CA THR A 502 -4.00 5.62 -3.95
C THR A 502 -3.76 4.21 -3.39
N LEU A 503 -4.36 3.86 -2.23
CA LEU A 503 -4.12 2.65 -1.43
C LEU A 503 -2.68 2.49 -0.86
N ILE A 504 -1.67 3.06 -1.54
CA ILE A 504 -0.29 3.23 -1.06
C ILE A 504 0.13 4.67 -1.38
N PRO A 505 0.53 5.49 -0.39
CA PRO A 505 0.92 6.88 -0.61
C PRO A 505 2.28 6.98 -1.31
N LEU A 506 2.49 8.06 -2.06
CA LEU A 506 3.73 8.31 -2.76
C LEU A 506 4.82 8.76 -1.76
N GLN A 507 6.04 8.25 -1.92
CA GLN A 507 7.26 8.76 -1.24
C GLN A 507 7.43 8.52 0.28
N LYS A 508 6.64 7.65 0.95
CA LYS A 508 6.68 7.55 2.43
C LYS A 508 7.02 6.15 2.95
N LEU A 509 8.33 5.90 3.10
CA LEU A 509 8.87 4.64 3.62
C LEU A 509 8.46 4.31 5.07
N SER A 510 8.11 5.28 5.90
CA SER A 510 7.67 5.04 7.29
C SER A 510 6.40 4.21 7.33
N VAL A 511 5.30 4.74 6.77
CA VAL A 511 4.01 4.03 6.70
C VAL A 511 4.11 2.75 5.87
N VAL A 512 4.90 2.75 4.79
CA VAL A 512 5.16 1.58 3.94
C VAL A 512 5.86 0.43 4.71
N GLY A 513 6.71 0.73 5.70
CA GLY A 513 7.36 -0.28 6.54
C GLY A 513 6.47 -0.84 7.66
N GLU A 514 5.33 -0.19 7.94
CA GLU A 514 4.35 -0.59 8.97
C GLU A 514 3.24 -1.49 8.41
N MET A 515 3.32 -1.91 7.15
CA MET A 515 2.30 -2.73 6.47
C MET A 515 2.88 -4.03 5.89
N ALA A 516 2.07 -5.10 5.89
CA ALA A 516 2.24 -6.23 5.00
C ALA A 516 1.45 -6.01 3.69
N TYR A 517 1.91 -6.61 2.60
CA TYR A 517 1.32 -6.51 1.28
C TYR A 517 0.85 -7.90 0.86
N LEU A 518 -0.46 -8.10 0.74
CA LEU A 518 -1.07 -9.41 0.49
C LEU A 518 -1.77 -9.43 -0.88
N ARG A 519 -1.70 -10.55 -1.59
CA ARG A 519 -2.64 -10.92 -2.66
C ARG A 519 -3.78 -11.72 -2.02
N THR A 520 -5.01 -11.35 -2.33
CA THR A 520 -6.23 -12.10 -2.00
C THR A 520 -6.90 -12.57 -3.28
N TYR A 521 -7.50 -13.76 -3.29
CA TYR A 521 -8.11 -14.37 -4.47
C TYR A 521 -9.62 -14.40 -4.32
N ALA A 522 -10.35 -14.30 -5.43
CA ALA A 522 -11.80 -14.42 -5.46
C ALA A 522 -12.28 -15.11 -6.74
N LEU A 523 -13.44 -15.77 -6.63
CA LEU A 523 -14.19 -16.29 -7.77
C LEU A 523 -15.68 -16.03 -7.58
N ALA A 524 -16.43 -16.03 -8.68
CA ALA A 524 -17.88 -15.97 -8.66
C ALA A 524 -18.45 -17.22 -9.33
N ILE A 525 -19.25 -17.98 -8.56
CA ILE A 525 -19.89 -19.21 -8.99
C ILE A 525 -21.41 -19.02 -9.03
N ARG A 526 -22.06 -19.52 -10.08
CA ARG A 526 -23.53 -19.46 -10.19
C ARG A 526 -24.20 -20.30 -9.11
N VAL A 527 -25.25 -19.77 -8.50
CA VAL A 527 -26.18 -20.54 -7.65
C VAL A 527 -27.62 -20.18 -8.01
N PRO A 528 -28.58 -21.13 -8.04
CA PRO A 528 -29.97 -20.80 -8.34
C PRO A 528 -30.56 -19.80 -7.34
N LYS A 529 -31.35 -18.83 -7.82
CA LYS A 529 -31.92 -17.76 -6.99
C LYS A 529 -32.66 -18.29 -5.77
N GLY A 530 -32.36 -17.70 -4.61
CA GLY A 530 -32.92 -18.10 -3.31
C GLY A 530 -32.48 -19.47 -2.79
N SER A 531 -31.58 -20.19 -3.47
CA SER A 531 -31.05 -21.47 -2.98
C SER A 531 -30.04 -21.32 -1.83
N VAL A 532 -29.42 -20.15 -1.73
CA VAL A 532 -28.50 -19.74 -0.66
C VAL A 532 -29.15 -18.60 0.15
N GLU A 533 -28.66 -18.37 1.36
CA GLU A 533 -29.00 -17.23 2.20
C GLU A 533 -28.26 -15.96 1.78
N ASP A 534 -28.96 -14.83 1.74
CA ASP A 534 -28.34 -13.52 1.47
C ASP A 534 -27.68 -12.99 2.75
N CYS A 535 -26.46 -13.48 2.97
CA CYS A 535 -25.62 -13.19 4.11
C CYS A 535 -24.15 -13.07 3.68
N PHE A 536 -23.33 -12.48 4.52
CA PHE A 536 -21.87 -12.66 4.47
C PHE A 536 -21.46 -13.86 5.32
N ILE A 537 -20.41 -14.55 4.93
CA ILE A 537 -19.79 -15.62 5.72
C ILE A 537 -18.29 -15.32 5.80
N TYR A 538 -17.70 -15.50 6.97
CA TYR A 538 -16.27 -15.44 7.22
C TYR A 538 -15.89 -16.69 8.02
N ASP A 539 -14.93 -17.49 7.58
CA ASP A 539 -14.39 -18.57 8.42
C ASP A 539 -13.15 -18.12 9.22
N SER A 540 -12.91 -18.78 10.35
CA SER A 540 -11.74 -18.50 11.21
C SER A 540 -10.44 -19.15 10.72
N ALA A 541 -10.33 -19.47 9.42
CA ALA A 541 -9.14 -20.09 8.86
C ALA A 541 -8.00 -19.06 8.71
N GLU A 542 -6.77 -19.54 8.55
CA GLU A 542 -5.60 -18.69 8.31
C GLU A 542 -4.77 -19.32 7.17
N PRO A 543 -4.90 -18.85 5.91
CA PRO A 543 -5.74 -17.74 5.47
C PRO A 543 -7.25 -18.08 5.44
N TYR A 544 -8.06 -17.11 5.88
CA TYR A 544 -9.52 -17.17 5.94
C TYR A 544 -10.18 -17.32 4.56
N LYS A 545 -11.47 -17.66 4.57
CA LYS A 545 -12.37 -17.60 3.42
C LYS A 545 -13.58 -16.74 3.73
N TYR A 546 -13.98 -15.93 2.76
CA TYR A 546 -15.16 -15.06 2.84
C TYR A 546 -16.14 -15.33 1.70
N VAL A 547 -17.44 -15.10 1.94
CA VAL A 547 -18.52 -15.36 0.98
C VAL A 547 -19.57 -14.26 1.00
N ARG A 548 -20.07 -13.85 -0.18
CA ARG A 548 -21.31 -13.04 -0.31
C ARG A 548 -22.06 -13.30 -1.62
N LEU A 549 -23.30 -12.80 -1.72
CA LEU A 549 -24.11 -12.84 -2.94
C LEU A 549 -24.16 -11.49 -3.69
N THR A 550 -24.30 -11.53 -5.01
CA THR A 550 -24.64 -10.40 -5.89
C THR A 550 -25.48 -10.90 -7.08
N GLU A 551 -26.21 -10.01 -7.75
CA GLU A 551 -27.10 -10.41 -8.83
C GLU A 551 -26.35 -10.95 -10.07
N CYS A 552 -26.80 -12.08 -10.63
CA CYS A 552 -26.33 -12.59 -11.94
C CYS A 552 -27.40 -12.34 -13.02
N ASP A 553 -28.45 -13.18 -13.10
CA ASP A 553 -29.50 -13.08 -14.11
C ASP A 553 -30.90 -13.41 -13.55
N ASP A 554 -31.91 -13.64 -14.38
CA ASP A 554 -33.29 -13.93 -13.92
C ASP A 554 -33.43 -15.22 -13.10
N ARG A 555 -32.49 -16.17 -13.23
CA ARG A 555 -32.57 -17.51 -12.62
C ARG A 555 -31.53 -17.73 -11.52
N ASP A 556 -30.34 -17.19 -11.72
CA ASP A 556 -29.15 -17.46 -10.92
C ASP A 556 -28.67 -16.17 -10.23
N ASP A 557 -28.04 -16.32 -9.06
CA ASP A 557 -27.23 -15.31 -8.38
C ASP A 557 -25.75 -15.72 -8.48
N TYR A 558 -24.83 -14.76 -8.33
CA TYR A 558 -23.41 -15.07 -8.12
C TYR A 558 -23.08 -15.15 -6.64
N LEU A 559 -22.64 -16.32 -6.21
CA LEU A 559 -21.94 -16.50 -4.94
C LEU A 559 -20.47 -16.16 -5.17
N ILE A 560 -20.00 -15.07 -4.56
CA ILE A 560 -18.61 -14.65 -4.55
C ILE A 560 -17.93 -15.33 -3.37
N ILE A 561 -16.79 -15.98 -3.61
CA ILE A 561 -15.97 -16.64 -2.58
C ILE A 561 -14.54 -16.17 -2.75
N GLY A 562 -13.87 -15.78 -1.67
CA GLY A 562 -12.48 -15.36 -1.74
C GLY A 562 -11.70 -15.55 -0.44
N GLY A 563 -10.43 -15.12 -0.47
CA GLY A 563 -9.43 -15.35 0.57
C GLY A 563 -8.19 -16.04 -0.01
N CYS A 564 -7.68 -17.03 0.72
CA CYS A 564 -6.45 -17.79 0.37
C CYS A 564 -5.19 -16.92 0.26
N ASP A 565 -5.16 -15.85 1.06
CA ASP A 565 -4.20 -14.76 1.02
C ASP A 565 -2.74 -15.19 1.21
N HIS A 566 -1.83 -14.47 0.54
CA HIS A 566 -0.39 -14.60 0.73
C HIS A 566 0.37 -13.31 0.42
N ARG A 567 1.62 -13.20 0.88
CA ARG A 567 2.45 -12.01 0.62
C ARG A 567 2.79 -11.86 -0.86
N VAL A 568 2.65 -10.64 -1.38
CA VAL A 568 2.94 -10.27 -2.78
C VAL A 568 4.37 -10.71 -3.14
N GLY A 569 4.50 -11.57 -4.15
CA GLY A 569 5.79 -12.07 -4.67
C GLY A 569 6.63 -12.94 -3.73
N GLN A 570 6.16 -13.29 -2.53
CA GLN A 570 6.90 -14.11 -1.56
C GLN A 570 6.41 -15.56 -1.47
N ASP A 571 5.28 -15.87 -2.10
CA ASP A 571 4.63 -17.17 -2.12
C ASP A 571 3.90 -17.39 -3.45
N THR A 572 3.49 -18.62 -3.70
CA THR A 572 2.95 -19.16 -4.96
C THR A 572 1.45 -18.86 -5.14
N PRO A 573 1.03 -18.25 -6.28
CA PRO A 573 -0.39 -18.06 -6.65
C PRO A 573 -1.06 -19.36 -7.10
N GLU A 574 -0.31 -20.43 -7.37
CA GLU A 574 -0.83 -21.71 -7.83
C GLU A 574 -1.80 -22.34 -6.81
N GLY A 575 -2.87 -22.95 -7.31
CA GLY A 575 -3.85 -23.68 -6.51
C GLY A 575 -4.88 -22.84 -5.76
N ARG A 576 -4.66 -21.53 -5.56
CA ARG A 576 -5.54 -20.66 -4.74
C ARG A 576 -7.00 -20.64 -5.22
N TYR A 577 -7.22 -20.49 -6.52
CA TYR A 577 -8.57 -20.55 -7.11
C TYR A 577 -9.22 -21.93 -6.95
N ALA A 578 -8.43 -23.02 -7.04
CA ALA A 578 -8.94 -24.38 -6.87
C ALA A 578 -9.32 -24.66 -5.41
N GLU A 579 -8.56 -24.16 -4.44
CA GLU A 579 -8.91 -24.24 -3.01
C GLU A 579 -10.25 -23.55 -2.72
N LEU A 580 -10.49 -22.37 -3.29
CA LEU A 580 -11.77 -21.66 -3.16
C LEU A 580 -12.93 -22.43 -3.84
N GLU A 581 -12.69 -23.01 -5.01
CA GLU A 581 -13.69 -23.80 -5.74
C GLU A 581 -14.04 -25.11 -5.01
N ASP A 582 -13.05 -25.84 -4.51
CA ASP A 582 -13.24 -27.04 -3.70
C ASP A 582 -13.99 -26.71 -2.39
N TRP A 583 -13.60 -25.64 -1.69
CA TRP A 583 -14.24 -25.19 -0.45
C TRP A 583 -15.73 -24.88 -0.67
N VAL A 584 -16.09 -24.17 -1.75
CA VAL A 584 -17.49 -23.83 -2.02
C VAL A 584 -18.30 -25.04 -2.50
N ARG A 585 -17.75 -25.88 -3.38
CA ARG A 585 -18.45 -27.06 -3.90
C ARG A 585 -18.69 -28.13 -2.84
N GLU A 586 -17.79 -28.25 -1.86
CA GLU A 586 -17.96 -29.11 -0.68
C GLU A 586 -19.20 -28.71 0.14
N ARG A 587 -19.54 -27.41 0.21
CA ARG A 587 -20.56 -26.84 1.11
C ARG A 587 -21.90 -26.57 0.42
N PHE A 588 -21.85 -26.06 -0.81
CA PHE A 588 -22.99 -25.60 -1.59
C PHE A 588 -23.21 -26.51 -2.83
N THR A 589 -23.84 -27.67 -2.63
CA THR A 589 -24.10 -28.69 -3.69
C THR A 589 -24.87 -28.21 -4.93
N LYS A 590 -25.44 -27.00 -4.91
CA LYS A 590 -26.13 -26.37 -6.05
C LYS A 590 -25.25 -25.40 -6.84
N ALA A 591 -23.97 -25.27 -6.50
CA ALA A 591 -23.04 -24.38 -7.20
C ALA A 591 -22.73 -24.89 -8.62
N GLY A 592 -22.98 -24.03 -9.60
CA GLY A 592 -22.88 -24.30 -11.04
C GLY A 592 -21.49 -24.02 -11.62
N SER A 593 -21.45 -23.25 -12.70
CA SER A 593 -20.21 -22.77 -13.34
C SER A 593 -19.56 -21.66 -12.52
N VAL A 594 -18.23 -21.66 -12.51
CA VAL A 594 -17.42 -20.49 -12.12
C VAL A 594 -17.30 -19.63 -13.38
N ASP A 595 -17.89 -18.44 -13.35
CA ASP A 595 -17.92 -17.54 -14.51
C ASP A 595 -16.80 -16.49 -14.43
N TYR A 596 -16.37 -16.12 -13.21
CA TYR A 596 -15.32 -15.14 -12.96
C TYR A 596 -14.33 -15.65 -11.92
N ARG A 597 -13.05 -15.28 -12.10
CA ARG A 597 -11.96 -15.46 -11.12
C ARG A 597 -11.04 -14.25 -11.22
N TRP A 598 -10.63 -13.68 -10.10
CA TRP A 598 -9.76 -12.50 -10.07
C TRP A 598 -9.01 -12.43 -8.74
N SER A 599 -7.97 -11.60 -8.65
CA SER A 599 -7.30 -11.36 -7.37
C SER A 599 -7.05 -9.88 -7.10
N GLY A 600 -7.15 -9.49 -5.83
CA GLY A 600 -6.94 -8.14 -5.32
C GLY A 600 -5.68 -8.01 -4.46
N GLN A 601 -5.30 -6.79 -4.13
CA GLN A 601 -4.22 -6.49 -3.17
C GLN A 601 -4.77 -5.84 -1.91
N ILE A 602 -4.36 -6.37 -0.75
CA ILE A 602 -4.66 -5.81 0.57
C ILE A 602 -3.37 -5.27 1.18
N ASN A 603 -3.45 -4.12 1.83
CA ASN A 603 -2.37 -3.59 2.66
C ASN A 603 -2.79 -3.67 4.12
N GLU A 604 -2.09 -4.49 4.89
CA GLU A 604 -2.43 -4.85 6.26
C GLU A 604 -1.47 -4.13 7.23
N PRO A 605 -1.91 -3.07 7.94
CA PRO A 605 -1.12 -2.44 8.99
C PRO A 605 -0.83 -3.43 10.12
N VAL A 606 0.35 -3.31 10.73
CA VAL A 606 0.73 -4.10 11.92
C VAL A 606 -0.24 -3.95 13.11
N ASP A 607 -1.20 -3.02 13.05
CA ASP A 607 -2.22 -2.78 14.06
C ASP A 607 -3.67 -2.69 13.54
N TYR A 608 -3.96 -3.26 12.36
CA TYR A 608 -5.31 -3.60 11.91
C TYR A 608 -6.25 -2.43 11.55
N VAL A 609 -5.72 -1.21 11.40
CA VAL A 609 -6.54 0.01 11.28
C VAL A 609 -6.01 0.92 10.18
N GLY A 610 -6.91 1.49 9.36
CA GLY A 610 -6.55 2.47 8.34
C GLY A 610 -5.63 3.59 8.82
N PHE A 611 -4.64 3.97 8.03
CA PHE A 611 -3.92 5.23 8.20
C PHE A 611 -4.65 6.31 7.39
N ILE A 612 -5.45 7.13 8.08
CA ILE A 612 -6.31 8.16 7.48
C ILE A 612 -6.09 9.48 8.23
N GLY A 613 -5.56 10.49 7.56
CA GLY A 613 -5.31 11.80 8.17
C GLY A 613 -4.14 12.53 7.52
N LYS A 614 -3.55 13.50 8.24
CA LYS A 614 -2.40 14.26 7.75
C LYS A 614 -1.19 13.36 7.54
N ASN A 615 -0.53 13.49 6.39
CA ASN A 615 0.71 12.79 6.08
C ASN A 615 1.79 13.17 7.11
N GLN A 616 2.68 12.23 7.46
CA GLN A 616 3.71 12.46 8.47
C GLN A 616 4.67 13.58 8.02
N GLY A 617 4.80 14.62 8.86
CA GLY A 617 5.59 15.82 8.59
C GLY A 617 4.90 16.88 7.71
N CYS A 618 3.63 16.68 7.34
CA CYS A 618 2.84 17.61 6.53
C CYS A 618 1.69 18.22 7.33
N GLU A 619 1.24 19.41 6.90
CA GLU A 619 0.10 20.15 7.46
C GLU A 619 -1.09 20.29 6.50
N ARG A 620 -0.84 20.12 5.18
CA ARG A 620 -1.80 20.30 4.08
C ARG A 620 -1.92 19.08 3.16
N VAL A 621 -1.03 18.09 3.29
CA VAL A 621 -1.11 16.81 2.57
C VAL A 621 -1.72 15.74 3.50
N TYR A 622 -2.71 15.02 2.98
CA TYR A 622 -3.42 13.93 3.65
C TYR A 622 -3.15 12.60 2.96
N VAL A 623 -3.34 11.48 3.68
CA VAL A 623 -3.26 10.11 3.15
C VAL A 623 -4.47 9.29 3.58
N ALA A 624 -4.84 8.29 2.77
CA ALA A 624 -5.70 7.17 3.15
C ALA A 624 -5.11 5.86 2.60
N THR A 625 -4.64 4.98 3.49
CA THR A 625 -3.85 3.78 3.16
C THR A 625 -3.95 2.70 4.24
N GLY A 626 -3.59 1.46 3.92
CA GLY A 626 -3.48 0.37 4.90
C GLY A 626 -4.82 -0.10 5.43
N ASP A 627 -5.68 -0.60 4.54
CA ASP A 627 -7.09 -0.82 4.81
C ASP A 627 -7.44 -2.13 5.53
N SER A 628 -6.51 -3.07 5.71
CA SER A 628 -6.72 -4.31 6.50
C SER A 628 -7.99 -5.07 6.07
N GLY A 629 -8.13 -5.37 4.78
CA GLY A 629 -9.32 -6.01 4.18
C GLY A 629 -10.56 -5.11 4.06
N ASN A 630 -10.66 -4.10 4.91
CA ASN A 630 -11.83 -3.23 5.10
C ASN A 630 -11.82 -1.99 4.17
N GLY A 631 -11.34 -2.14 2.94
CA GLY A 631 -11.12 -1.02 2.00
C GLY A 631 -12.36 -0.19 1.66
N LEU A 632 -13.53 -0.83 1.61
CA LEU A 632 -14.77 -0.13 1.24
C LEU A 632 -15.28 0.78 2.37
N THR A 633 -15.27 0.31 3.61
CA THR A 633 -15.62 1.13 4.78
C THR A 633 -14.55 2.17 5.09
N HIS A 634 -13.26 1.78 5.10
CA HIS A 634 -12.16 2.73 5.32
C HIS A 634 -12.12 3.85 4.28
N GLY A 635 -12.48 3.58 3.01
CA GLY A 635 -12.59 4.62 1.98
C GLY A 635 -13.68 5.66 2.26
N VAL A 636 -14.86 5.22 2.71
CA VAL A 636 -15.96 6.14 3.07
C VAL A 636 -15.62 6.93 4.36
N ILE A 637 -15.00 6.27 5.35
CA ILE A 637 -14.47 6.92 6.56
C ILE A 637 -13.42 7.99 6.19
N ALA A 638 -12.54 7.70 5.21
CA ALA A 638 -11.53 8.66 4.74
C ALA A 638 -12.15 9.93 4.14
N GLY A 639 -13.23 9.79 3.38
CA GLY A 639 -13.97 10.94 2.85
C GLY A 639 -14.42 11.90 3.95
N LYS A 640 -15.02 11.37 5.03
CA LYS A 640 -15.43 12.18 6.19
C LYS A 640 -14.27 12.75 6.99
N LEU A 641 -13.29 11.93 7.37
CA LEU A 641 -12.20 12.38 8.25
C LEU A 641 -11.32 13.46 7.60
N ILE A 642 -11.00 13.31 6.32
CA ILE A 642 -10.16 14.28 5.61
C ILE A 642 -10.96 15.55 5.32
N ALA A 643 -12.22 15.46 4.87
CA ALA A 643 -13.05 16.65 4.65
C ALA A 643 -13.36 17.43 5.95
N ASP A 644 -13.60 16.72 7.06
CA ASP A 644 -13.76 17.37 8.38
C ASP A 644 -12.47 18.08 8.80
N SER A 645 -11.30 17.45 8.60
CA SER A 645 -10.01 18.07 8.94
C SER A 645 -9.67 19.29 8.06
N ILE A 646 -9.99 19.26 6.76
CA ILE A 646 -9.82 20.40 5.84
C ILE A 646 -10.72 21.58 6.23
N ASP A 647 -11.93 21.31 6.73
CA ASP A 647 -12.82 22.34 7.27
C ASP A 647 -12.45 22.81 8.69
N GLY A 648 -11.43 22.23 9.32
CA GLY A 648 -11.05 22.51 10.71
C GLY A 648 -12.05 21.99 11.76
N LYS A 649 -12.91 21.04 11.38
CA LYS A 649 -13.88 20.39 12.28
C LYS A 649 -13.19 19.30 13.09
N THR A 650 -13.46 19.26 14.39
CA THR A 650 -13.03 18.16 15.27
C THR A 650 -13.84 16.90 14.99
N ASN A 651 -13.19 15.74 14.92
CA ASN A 651 -13.86 14.45 14.75
C ASN A 651 -13.25 13.42 15.72
N GLU A 652 -14.10 12.74 16.49
CA GLU A 652 -13.72 11.87 17.60
C GLU A 652 -12.92 10.63 17.14
N TRP A 653 -13.16 10.14 15.93
CA TRP A 653 -12.46 8.97 15.38
C TRP A 653 -11.04 9.29 14.87
N THR A 654 -10.70 10.57 14.69
CA THR A 654 -9.39 11.01 14.14
C THR A 654 -8.21 10.32 14.82
N ARG A 655 -8.26 10.18 16.15
CA ARG A 655 -7.18 9.59 16.95
C ARG A 655 -6.91 8.11 16.63
N LEU A 656 -7.93 7.36 16.22
CA LEU A 656 -7.80 5.95 15.85
C LEU A 656 -7.03 5.81 14.53
N TYR A 657 -7.33 6.66 13.55
CA TYR A 657 -6.80 6.55 12.20
C TYR A 657 -5.56 7.41 11.92
N ASP A 658 -5.19 8.35 12.79
CA ASP A 658 -4.07 9.27 12.61
C ASP A 658 -2.77 8.52 12.21
N PRO A 659 -2.15 8.85 11.06
CA PRO A 659 -0.84 8.34 10.64
C PRO A 659 0.31 8.50 11.66
N LYS A 660 0.10 9.20 12.78
CA LYS A 660 1.07 9.44 13.86
C LYS A 660 0.78 8.63 15.15
N ARG A 661 -0.06 7.58 15.11
CA ARG A 661 -0.55 6.84 16.30
C ARG A 661 0.47 5.93 17.04
N LEU A 662 1.48 6.52 17.65
CA LEU A 662 2.64 5.82 18.24
C LEU A 662 2.33 4.68 19.25
N VAL A 663 1.28 4.78 20.07
CA VAL A 663 1.03 3.81 21.16
C VAL A 663 0.71 2.40 20.64
N SER A 664 -0.02 2.30 19.53
CA SER A 664 -0.39 1.03 18.92
C SER A 664 0.75 0.43 18.11
N ILE A 665 1.48 1.28 17.38
CA ILE A 665 2.69 0.91 16.63
C ILE A 665 3.77 0.37 17.59
N ALA A 666 3.98 1.00 18.75
CA ALA A 666 4.94 0.55 19.77
C ALA A 666 4.59 -0.85 20.33
N LYS A 667 3.30 -1.15 20.56
CA LYS A 667 2.84 -2.49 20.95
C LYS A 667 3.07 -3.54 19.85
N SER A 668 3.10 -3.09 18.59
CA SER A 668 3.20 -3.94 17.40
C SER A 668 4.63 -4.04 16.86
N ALA A 669 5.62 -3.49 17.56
CA ALA A 669 7.04 -3.48 17.17
C ALA A 669 7.61 -4.87 16.82
N PRO A 670 7.27 -5.99 17.48
CA PRO A 670 7.72 -7.32 17.06
C PRO A 670 7.24 -7.69 15.64
N THR A 671 6.00 -7.34 15.29
CA THR A 671 5.42 -7.58 13.96
C THR A 671 6.06 -6.67 12.91
N VAL A 672 6.37 -5.41 13.25
CA VAL A 672 7.14 -4.50 12.37
C VAL A 672 8.52 -5.10 12.08
N VAL A 673 9.23 -5.59 13.09
CA VAL A 673 10.54 -6.25 12.91
C VAL A 673 10.41 -7.51 12.04
N GLN A 674 9.37 -8.32 12.24
CA GLN A 674 9.11 -9.49 11.39
C GLN A 674 8.83 -9.10 9.92
N ASN A 675 8.03 -8.06 9.68
CA ASN A 675 7.78 -7.51 8.34
C ASN A 675 9.08 -7.05 7.68
N VAL A 676 9.89 -6.23 8.38
CA VAL A 676 11.19 -5.76 7.87
C VAL A 676 12.16 -6.91 7.60
N LEU A 677 12.20 -7.94 8.47
CA LEU A 677 13.02 -9.14 8.24
C LEU A 677 12.53 -10.00 7.07
N ALA A 678 11.22 -10.10 6.83
CA ALA A 678 10.66 -10.76 5.66
C ALA A 678 11.05 -10.00 4.38
N ILE A 679 10.82 -8.69 4.36
CA ILE A 679 11.18 -7.79 3.26
C ILE A 679 12.69 -7.87 2.93
N ASN A 680 13.56 -7.80 3.94
CA ASN A 680 15.00 -7.84 3.75
C ASN A 680 15.52 -9.19 3.21
N LYS A 681 14.86 -10.31 3.54
CA LYS A 681 15.20 -11.61 2.95
C LYS A 681 15.03 -11.63 1.45
N GLU A 682 14.09 -10.87 0.88
CA GLU A 682 13.78 -10.95 -0.55
C GLU A 682 14.80 -10.23 -1.45
N TYR A 683 15.71 -9.45 -0.87
CA TYR A 683 16.95 -9.05 -1.57
C TYR A 683 17.83 -10.26 -1.95
N LYS A 684 17.61 -11.47 -1.39
CA LYS A 684 18.20 -12.72 -1.90
C LYS A 684 17.87 -13.00 -3.37
N ARG A 685 16.80 -12.40 -3.94
CA ARG A 685 16.43 -12.58 -5.36
C ARG A 685 17.48 -12.05 -6.33
N PHE A 686 18.39 -11.18 -5.89
CA PHE A 686 19.61 -10.86 -6.65
C PHE A 686 20.52 -12.08 -6.91
N LEU A 687 20.29 -13.21 -6.23
CA LEU A 687 20.98 -14.49 -6.43
C LEU A 687 20.08 -15.57 -7.08
N GLN A 688 18.89 -15.19 -7.55
CA GLN A 688 17.90 -16.10 -8.13
C GLN A 688 17.58 -15.70 -9.58
N SER A 689 17.35 -16.69 -10.42
CA SER A 689 16.84 -16.55 -11.79
C SER A 689 15.63 -17.48 -11.89
N ASP A 690 14.50 -16.99 -12.40
CA ASP A 690 13.28 -17.79 -12.57
C ASP A 690 13.39 -18.66 -13.84
N ILE A 691 14.12 -18.18 -14.85
CA ILE A 691 14.46 -18.87 -16.11
C ILE A 691 15.98 -18.95 -16.30
N ALA A 692 16.46 -19.91 -17.10
CA ALA A 692 17.87 -20.02 -17.48
C ALA A 692 18.13 -19.43 -18.87
N ASP A 693 17.19 -19.62 -19.80
CA ASP A 693 17.19 -18.98 -21.11
C ASP A 693 15.79 -18.45 -21.50
N ILE A 694 15.72 -17.58 -22.50
CA ILE A 694 14.45 -16.99 -22.97
C ILE A 694 13.60 -18.04 -23.68
N GLU A 695 14.23 -19.01 -24.33
CA GLU A 695 13.63 -20.17 -24.98
C GLU A 695 12.88 -21.08 -23.98
N ASP A 696 13.23 -21.06 -22.68
CA ASP A 696 12.53 -21.82 -21.63
C ASP A 696 11.07 -21.35 -21.43
N LEU A 697 10.76 -20.08 -21.76
CA LEU A 697 9.41 -19.53 -21.61
C LEU A 697 8.45 -20.11 -22.65
N ALA A 698 7.30 -20.61 -22.20
CA ALA A 698 6.15 -20.82 -23.08
C ALA A 698 5.58 -19.46 -23.56
N PRO A 699 4.82 -19.43 -24.68
CA PRO A 699 3.96 -18.30 -25.01
C PRO A 699 3.02 -17.96 -23.84
N GLY A 700 2.73 -16.68 -23.65
CA GLY A 700 1.89 -16.18 -22.55
C GLY A 700 2.57 -16.12 -21.18
N CYS A 701 3.84 -16.53 -21.06
CA CYS A 701 4.58 -16.61 -19.80
C CYS A 701 5.72 -15.60 -19.68
N GLY A 702 6.09 -15.30 -18.44
CA GLY A 702 7.25 -14.46 -18.11
C GLY A 702 8.12 -15.06 -17.02
N GLY A 703 9.24 -14.41 -16.75
CA GLY A 703 10.21 -14.81 -15.72
C GLY A 703 11.35 -13.80 -15.63
N VAL A 704 12.06 -13.78 -14.49
CA VAL A 704 13.28 -12.99 -14.36
C VAL A 704 14.50 -13.81 -14.77
N LEU A 705 15.23 -13.32 -15.76
CA LEU A 705 16.59 -13.76 -16.09
C LEU A 705 17.58 -12.93 -15.25
N ASN A 706 18.47 -13.59 -14.52
CA ASN A 706 19.47 -12.96 -13.69
C ASN A 706 20.87 -13.53 -13.99
N PRO A 707 21.52 -13.11 -15.08
CA PRO A 707 22.83 -13.60 -15.47
C PRO A 707 23.88 -13.16 -14.45
N THR A 708 24.85 -14.01 -14.17
CA THR A 708 25.95 -13.61 -13.28
C THR A 708 26.73 -12.47 -13.97
N PHE A 709 26.89 -11.34 -13.27
CA PHE A 709 27.55 -10.09 -13.73
C PHE A 709 26.72 -9.12 -14.59
N GLU A 710 25.44 -9.38 -14.85
CA GLU A 710 24.55 -8.45 -15.55
C GLU A 710 23.42 -7.92 -14.64
N LYS A 711 22.66 -6.92 -15.12
CA LYS A 711 21.48 -6.44 -14.39
C LYS A 711 20.32 -7.44 -14.59
N PRO A 712 19.56 -7.78 -13.54
CA PRO A 712 18.37 -8.61 -13.68
C PRO A 712 17.37 -8.07 -14.72
N VAL A 713 16.90 -8.94 -15.61
CA VAL A 713 15.97 -8.64 -16.70
C VAL A 713 14.67 -9.41 -16.48
N ALA A 714 13.55 -8.70 -16.43
CA ALA A 714 12.21 -9.27 -16.51
C ALA A 714 11.88 -9.53 -17.99
N VAL A 715 11.55 -10.77 -18.32
CA VAL A 715 11.29 -11.22 -19.69
C VAL A 715 9.86 -11.72 -19.76
N TYR A 716 9.09 -11.24 -20.72
CA TYR A 716 7.76 -11.75 -21.06
C TYR A 716 7.74 -12.23 -22.51
N LYS A 717 7.09 -13.36 -22.77
CA LYS A 717 6.84 -13.90 -24.11
C LYS A 717 5.34 -13.90 -24.37
N ASP A 718 4.89 -13.17 -25.39
CA ASP A 718 3.47 -13.11 -25.76
C ASP A 718 2.97 -14.41 -26.40
N GLU A 719 1.66 -14.50 -26.66
CA GLU A 719 1.04 -15.68 -27.27
C GLU A 719 1.50 -15.94 -28.72
N ALA A 720 2.05 -14.93 -29.41
CA ALA A 720 2.65 -15.04 -30.73
C ALA A 720 4.15 -15.40 -30.69
N GLY A 721 4.75 -15.47 -29.50
CA GLY A 721 6.16 -15.77 -29.27
C GLY A 721 7.10 -14.56 -29.31
N ASN A 722 6.60 -13.33 -29.43
CA ASN A 722 7.43 -12.13 -29.34
C ASN A 722 7.89 -11.91 -27.89
N VAL A 723 9.08 -11.36 -27.72
CA VAL A 723 9.71 -11.20 -26.40
C VAL A 723 9.85 -9.73 -26.03
N THR A 724 9.28 -9.35 -24.89
CA THR A 724 9.48 -8.04 -24.24
C THR A 724 10.49 -8.17 -23.11
N LYS A 725 11.42 -7.20 -23.01
CA LYS A 725 12.47 -7.15 -21.98
C LYS A 725 12.40 -5.85 -21.19
N MET A 726 12.26 -5.99 -19.89
CA MET A 726 12.23 -4.90 -18.91
C MET A 726 13.30 -5.12 -17.84
N SER A 727 13.70 -4.07 -17.14
CA SER A 727 14.57 -4.23 -15.97
C SER A 727 13.75 -4.88 -14.85
N ALA A 728 14.24 -5.99 -14.28
CA ALA A 728 13.60 -6.60 -13.12
C ALA A 728 13.80 -5.79 -11.82
N LEU A 729 14.51 -4.67 -11.86
CA LEU A 729 14.74 -3.80 -10.70
C LEU A 729 13.59 -2.83 -10.49
N CYS A 730 12.73 -3.12 -9.52
CA CYS A 730 11.60 -2.26 -9.14
C CYS A 730 12.04 -0.78 -8.96
N PRO A 731 11.43 0.18 -9.66
CA PRO A 731 11.78 1.61 -9.59
C PRO A 731 11.73 2.22 -8.19
N HIS A 732 10.99 1.63 -7.25
CA HIS A 732 10.87 2.10 -5.87
C HIS A 732 12.18 1.95 -5.06
N MET A 733 12.60 0.71 -4.79
CA MET A 733 13.77 0.40 -3.94
C MET A 733 14.66 -0.72 -4.51
N LYS A 734 14.63 -0.92 -5.84
CA LYS A 734 15.49 -1.85 -6.58
C LYS A 734 15.41 -3.32 -6.14
N GLY A 735 14.31 -3.71 -5.49
CA GLY A 735 13.97 -5.12 -5.31
C GLY A 735 13.80 -5.80 -6.66
N VAL A 736 14.34 -7.02 -6.79
CA VAL A 736 14.15 -7.85 -8.00
C VAL A 736 12.74 -8.40 -7.99
N VAL A 737 11.96 -8.10 -9.03
CA VAL A 737 10.57 -8.59 -9.19
C VAL A 737 10.53 -10.12 -9.38
N CYS A 738 9.33 -10.68 -9.42
CA CYS A 738 9.06 -12.07 -9.78
C CYS A 738 7.85 -12.12 -10.72
N TRP A 739 7.77 -13.16 -11.56
CA TRP A 739 6.59 -13.38 -12.39
C TRP A 739 5.43 -13.95 -11.56
N ASN A 740 4.24 -13.39 -11.75
CA ASN A 740 2.97 -13.89 -11.22
C ASN A 740 2.15 -14.46 -12.39
N PRO A 741 2.14 -15.79 -12.60
CA PRO A 741 1.43 -16.41 -13.71
C PRO A 741 -0.10 -16.34 -13.57
N GLY A 742 -0.64 -16.15 -12.36
CA GLY A 742 -2.09 -16.07 -12.14
C GLY A 742 -2.73 -14.79 -12.67
N GLU A 743 -1.97 -13.69 -12.72
CA GLU A 743 -2.44 -12.38 -13.18
C GLU A 743 -1.67 -11.85 -14.40
N LYS A 744 -0.68 -12.61 -14.91
CA LYS A 744 0.30 -12.22 -15.94
C LYS A 744 1.05 -10.92 -15.60
N THR A 745 1.47 -10.74 -14.34
CA THR A 745 2.17 -9.51 -13.85
C THR A 745 3.58 -9.78 -13.34
N PHE A 746 4.39 -8.71 -13.23
CA PHE A 746 5.62 -8.72 -12.44
C PHE A 746 5.38 -8.08 -11.07
N ASP A 747 5.57 -8.85 -10.00
CA ASP A 747 5.30 -8.44 -8.62
C ASP A 747 6.61 -8.21 -7.85
N CYS A 748 6.71 -7.12 -7.09
CA CYS A 748 7.87 -6.76 -6.28
C CYS A 748 7.73 -7.26 -4.84
N PRO A 749 8.50 -8.27 -4.41
CA PRO A 749 8.32 -8.90 -3.10
C PRO A 749 8.79 -8.06 -1.90
N VAL A 750 9.38 -6.89 -2.16
CA VAL A 750 9.96 -6.03 -1.13
C VAL A 750 8.92 -5.05 -0.56
N HIS A 751 8.07 -4.46 -1.41
CA HIS A 751 7.08 -3.44 -0.99
C HIS A 751 5.75 -3.51 -1.75
N GLY A 752 5.43 -4.65 -2.37
CA GLY A 752 4.10 -4.87 -2.98
C GLY A 752 3.80 -4.08 -4.26
N SER A 753 4.80 -3.48 -4.93
CA SER A 753 4.59 -2.87 -6.26
C SER A 753 4.35 -3.92 -7.33
N ARG A 754 3.38 -3.68 -8.21
CA ARG A 754 3.02 -4.59 -9.30
C ARG A 754 3.11 -3.88 -10.64
N PHE A 755 3.54 -4.62 -11.65
CA PHE A 755 3.74 -4.12 -13.01
C PHE A 755 3.09 -5.06 -14.04
N SER A 756 2.65 -4.54 -15.19
CA SER A 756 2.19 -5.41 -16.28
C SER A 756 3.35 -6.26 -16.80
N ASN A 757 3.04 -7.25 -17.62
CA ASN A 757 4.00 -7.99 -18.45
C ASN A 757 4.82 -7.08 -19.40
N GLU A 758 4.30 -5.93 -19.82
CA GLU A 758 5.05 -4.85 -20.50
C GLU A 758 5.65 -3.83 -19.53
N GLY A 759 5.65 -4.09 -18.22
CA GLY A 759 6.32 -3.28 -17.21
C GLY A 759 5.57 -2.02 -16.76
N GLU A 760 4.33 -1.76 -17.19
CA GLU A 760 3.56 -0.59 -16.75
C GLU A 760 3.26 -0.63 -15.25
N CYS A 761 3.25 0.51 -14.55
CA CYS A 761 3.00 0.50 -13.10
C CYS A 761 1.50 0.35 -12.75
N LEU A 762 1.13 -0.85 -12.28
CA LEU A 762 -0.21 -1.21 -11.87
C LEU A 762 -0.49 -0.80 -10.41
N THR A 763 0.42 -1.13 -9.49
CA THR A 763 0.27 -0.85 -8.05
C THR A 763 1.56 -0.26 -7.47
N GLY A 764 1.42 0.76 -6.61
CA GLY A 764 2.53 1.46 -5.94
C GLY A 764 3.27 0.61 -4.88
N PRO A 765 4.23 1.14 -4.10
CA PRO A 765 4.71 2.53 -4.04
C PRO A 765 5.60 2.98 -5.21
N ALA A 766 5.89 2.13 -6.20
CA ALA A 766 6.53 2.57 -7.43
C ALA A 766 5.70 3.67 -8.13
N LYS A 767 6.38 4.69 -8.67
CA LYS A 767 5.74 5.82 -9.37
C LYS A 767 5.76 5.72 -10.89
N ALA A 768 6.56 4.81 -11.43
CA ALA A 768 6.83 4.65 -12.85
C ALA A 768 6.94 3.16 -13.16
N GLY A 769 6.75 2.79 -14.41
CA GLY A 769 6.95 1.43 -14.88
C GLY A 769 8.40 0.96 -14.79
N LEU A 770 8.61 -0.33 -15.04
CA LEU A 770 9.93 -0.91 -15.27
C LEU A 770 10.60 -0.21 -16.47
N GLN A 771 11.93 -0.14 -16.45
CA GLN A 771 12.69 0.49 -17.55
C GLN A 771 12.92 -0.52 -18.66
N SER A 772 12.71 -0.12 -19.92
CA SER A 772 13.04 -0.95 -21.09
C SER A 772 14.51 -1.36 -21.08
N VAL A 773 14.78 -2.58 -21.52
CA VAL A 773 16.13 -3.10 -21.78
C VAL A 773 16.24 -3.35 -23.28
N GLU A 774 17.10 -2.58 -23.96
CA GLU A 774 17.47 -2.78 -25.37
C GLU A 774 18.33 -4.04 -25.56
#